data_AF-A0A6L3A1T0-F1
#
_entry.id   AF-A0A6L3A1T0-F1
#
_cell.length_a   1.000
_cell.length_b   1.000
_cell.length_c   1.000
_cell.angle_alpha   90.00
_cell.angle_beta   90.00
_cell.angle_gamma   90.00
#
_symmetry.space_group_name_H-M   'P 1'
#
loop_
_entity.id
_entity.type
_entity.pdbx_description
1 polymer ?
#
loop_
_entity_poly.entity_id
_entity_poly.type
_entity_poly.pdbx_seq_one_letter_code
_entity_poly.pdbx_strand_id
1 'polypeptide(L)'
;MFHNSFKKASDVSENTTAAYQSYTVADRASVSGRKRSLKKKQNPSSTVYAETASRAPAAPPDLADRPFHELRKAVHNGLAIISLRRWLFFFPFCIVAAATFITSLNYPRTYTASTRFERRDDPILIDLPTTEGIGSFAYFRQTLERDIVAPAAMTKAVIKLGLIDLSDRGPDDELSPDARARAEALGRSLIGSISVSSKERTQHLDLVEIRYTGPDPDLGVKLVDALRSIYVEDTRTRIREVLEGKKTWYTKRLDDATAHLTATQKQLSLLRLENPYIDPHNPSTVADRLEDLQRERRDLELRLKTAAIDMSGLQELYRSTQMRIAVGARDGAEPGPGLLFSAEAVRIATAIKSIDDQIEKLRLDRGMLDEHPEIVQLRAERARLEERLFTQRRADDQVASNQPIETADPQLVEHDDPILIQWRQENDRIKNQIDTLEQHTREFETRLAATIEKIDKLTVAKDRVLDQQETFARLIGDIDLATAECNGYRDVLGRIEPILAANEQGRAVTFTEDQAARGSHVPVSPQTRTIMIVALLLGCCAGIAFVILAEVIDHVFRNSQQVARSVGLTILETIDVIVTSADRRRSLIRRVVLAPAAITLGLSLLIASAGIAYLSVEHPTRYESLRKLPDALLDRLAESNLFPHPSHGAADRGDKAAALADSRG
;
A
#
# COMPACT_ATOMS: atom_id res chain seq x y z
N MET A 1 31.26 -14.97 -3.70
CA MET A 1 31.50 -16.35 -3.22
C MET A 1 30.15 -17.03 -3.02
N PHE A 2 30.05 -18.29 -3.44
CA PHE A 2 28.86 -19.15 -3.50
C PHE A 2 27.62 -18.62 -4.22
N HIS A 3 27.15 -19.46 -5.13
CA HIS A 3 26.17 -19.16 -6.15
C HIS A 3 25.36 -20.44 -6.42
N ASN A 4 24.12 -20.24 -6.87
CA ASN A 4 23.38 -21.15 -7.75
C ASN A 4 22.63 -22.40 -7.26
N SER A 5 21.41 -22.46 -7.80
CA SER A 5 20.73 -23.62 -8.41
C SER A 5 20.05 -24.67 -7.54
N PHE A 6 18.73 -24.80 -7.74
CA PHE A 6 18.18 -26.01 -8.38
C PHE A 6 16.90 -25.70 -9.17
N LYS A 7 16.87 -26.09 -10.45
CA LYS A 7 15.71 -26.01 -11.36
C LYS A 7 15.90 -27.05 -12.48
N LYS A 8 14.82 -27.75 -12.88
CA LYS A 8 14.75 -28.77 -13.96
C LYS A 8 15.51 -30.09 -13.67
N ALA A 9 15.09 -31.27 -14.19
CA ALA A 9 13.94 -31.64 -15.05
C ALA A 9 13.58 -33.15 -14.91
N SER A 10 12.41 -33.56 -15.46
CA SER A 10 12.11 -34.81 -16.23
C SER A 10 12.57 -36.20 -15.70
N ASP A 11 11.82 -37.31 -15.82
CA ASP A 11 10.70 -37.64 -16.72
C ASP A 11 9.98 -38.98 -16.37
N VAL A 12 8.88 -39.28 -17.08
CA VAL A 12 8.35 -40.64 -17.45
C VAL A 12 7.60 -41.55 -16.42
N SER A 13 6.32 -41.84 -16.78
CA SER A 13 5.46 -43.05 -16.53
C SER A 13 5.11 -43.51 -15.09
N GLU A 14 3.91 -44.07 -14.79
CA GLU A 14 2.72 -44.43 -15.60
C GLU A 14 1.46 -44.62 -14.70
N ASN A 15 0.24 -44.58 -15.27
CA ASN A 15 -1.04 -45.18 -14.80
C ASN A 15 -1.42 -45.12 -13.28
N THR A 16 -2.60 -44.69 -12.81
CA THR A 16 -4.00 -44.76 -13.30
C THR A 16 -4.88 -43.97 -12.29
N THR A 17 -6.13 -43.50 -12.49
CA THR A 17 -7.14 -43.57 -13.59
C THR A 17 -7.95 -42.25 -13.60
N ALA A 18 -8.68 -41.99 -14.69
CA ALA A 18 -9.71 -40.93 -14.81
C ALA A 18 -10.95 -41.22 -13.91
N ALA A 19 -11.77 -40.27 -13.41
CA ALA A 19 -12.36 -39.07 -14.03
C ALA A 19 -13.38 -39.41 -15.16
N TYR A 20 -14.50 -38.72 -15.40
CA TYR A 20 -15.16 -37.58 -14.74
C TYR A 20 -16.67 -37.56 -15.14
N GLN A 21 -17.45 -36.59 -14.67
CA GLN A 21 -18.79 -36.29 -15.19
C GLN A 21 -18.73 -35.74 -16.63
N SER A 22 -19.77 -35.95 -17.47
CA SER A 22 -20.64 -34.85 -17.97
C SER A 22 -21.66 -35.22 -19.07
N TYR A 23 -22.70 -34.38 -19.12
CA TYR A 23 -23.87 -34.30 -20.01
C TYR A 23 -23.64 -34.34 -21.55
N THR A 24 -24.65 -34.81 -22.31
CA THR A 24 -25.59 -34.01 -23.18
C THR A 24 -26.47 -34.98 -24.04
N VAL A 25 -27.82 -34.94 -24.01
CA VAL A 25 -28.84 -34.10 -24.70
C VAL A 25 -29.24 -34.55 -26.14
N ALA A 26 -30.57 -34.68 -26.36
CA ALA A 26 -31.34 -34.90 -27.62
C ALA A 26 -31.21 -36.28 -28.33
N ASP A 27 -32.16 -36.76 -29.16
CA ASP A 27 -33.48 -36.24 -29.59
C ASP A 27 -34.50 -37.38 -29.89
N ARG A 28 -35.80 -37.01 -29.90
CA ARG A 28 -37.01 -37.57 -30.57
C ARG A 28 -37.14 -39.03 -31.10
N ALA A 29 -38.26 -39.64 -30.67
CA ALA A 29 -39.43 -40.05 -31.49
C ALA A 29 -39.80 -41.55 -31.75
N SER A 30 -40.95 -41.92 -31.18
CA SER A 30 -42.15 -42.49 -31.84
C SER A 30 -42.35 -44.01 -32.04
N VAL A 31 -43.65 -44.38 -32.16
CA VAL A 31 -44.25 -45.67 -32.60
C VAL A 31 -44.11 -46.85 -31.60
N SER A 32 -45.07 -47.75 -31.29
CA SER A 32 -46.56 -47.86 -31.33
C SER A 32 -46.92 -49.36 -31.36
N GLY A 33 -47.87 -49.80 -30.51
CA GLY A 33 -48.67 -51.03 -30.68
C GLY A 33 -48.03 -52.36 -30.24
N ARG A 34 -48.78 -53.46 -30.01
CA ARG A 34 -50.20 -53.75 -29.73
C ARG A 34 -50.33 -55.27 -29.48
N LYS A 35 -50.96 -55.66 -28.36
CA LYS A 35 -51.75 -56.90 -28.08
C LYS A 35 -51.64 -58.17 -28.97
N ARG A 36 -51.54 -59.35 -28.31
CA ARG A 36 -52.31 -60.64 -28.45
C ARG A 36 -51.40 -61.83 -28.06
N SER A 37 -51.71 -62.84 -27.23
CA SER A 37 -52.90 -63.63 -26.83
C SER A 37 -53.06 -65.01 -27.53
N LEU A 38 -52.95 -66.09 -26.73
CA LEU A 38 -53.68 -67.37 -26.79
C LEU A 38 -53.44 -68.41 -27.94
N LYS A 39 -52.94 -69.61 -27.54
CA LYS A 39 -53.51 -70.99 -27.70
C LYS A 39 -52.36 -72.02 -27.55
N LYS A 40 -52.42 -73.15 -26.82
CA LYS A 40 -53.43 -74.23 -26.55
C LYS A 40 -53.32 -75.42 -27.53
N LYS A 41 -53.24 -76.65 -26.95
CA LYS A 41 -53.32 -78.05 -27.50
C LYS A 41 -52.00 -78.85 -27.29
N GLN A 42 -51.98 -80.19 -27.09
CA GLN A 42 -53.04 -81.19 -26.80
C GLN A 42 -52.48 -82.44 -26.06
N ASN A 43 -53.40 -83.26 -25.52
CA ASN A 43 -53.29 -84.59 -24.85
C ASN A 43 -52.78 -85.71 -25.82
N PRO A 44 -52.64 -87.05 -25.49
CA PRO A 44 -53.23 -87.81 -24.35
C PRO A 44 -52.48 -89.02 -23.69
N SER A 45 -52.99 -89.40 -22.49
CA SER A 45 -53.26 -90.76 -21.92
C SER A 45 -52.26 -91.94 -21.89
N SER A 46 -52.02 -92.48 -20.67
CA SER A 46 -52.44 -93.86 -20.28
C SER A 46 -52.40 -94.10 -18.75
N THR A 47 -53.27 -94.99 -18.24
CA THR A 47 -53.45 -95.44 -16.83
C THR A 47 -52.41 -96.53 -16.43
N VAL A 48 -52.15 -96.92 -15.16
CA VAL A 48 -52.96 -97.77 -14.24
C VAL A 48 -52.20 -98.03 -12.89
N TYR A 49 -52.95 -98.22 -11.77
CA TYR A 49 -52.64 -98.82 -10.43
C TYR A 49 -51.42 -98.47 -9.52
N ALA A 50 -51.80 -98.06 -8.29
CA ALA A 50 -51.44 -98.61 -6.97
C ALA A 50 -50.15 -98.26 -6.18
N GLU A 51 -50.39 -98.25 -4.85
CA GLU A 51 -49.50 -98.57 -3.72
C GLU A 51 -48.78 -97.44 -2.94
N THR A 52 -48.61 -97.72 -1.65
CA THR A 52 -48.40 -96.78 -0.54
C THR A 52 -46.94 -96.56 -0.17
N ALA A 53 -46.53 -95.30 0.12
CA ALA A 53 -45.56 -95.00 1.19
C ALA A 53 -45.52 -93.53 1.62
N SER A 54 -45.53 -93.34 2.94
CA SER A 54 -44.98 -92.23 3.75
C SER A 54 -44.26 -91.07 3.03
N ARG A 55 -44.68 -89.82 3.31
CA ARG A 55 -43.94 -88.59 2.98
C ARG A 55 -43.80 -87.68 4.21
N ALA A 56 -42.58 -87.51 4.71
CA ALA A 56 -42.26 -86.47 5.69
C ALA A 56 -42.34 -85.07 5.03
N PRO A 57 -42.82 -84.02 5.74
CA PRO A 57 -42.98 -82.70 5.16
C PRO A 57 -41.65 -81.95 5.04
N ALA A 58 -41.47 -81.25 3.91
CA ALA A 58 -40.33 -80.37 3.65
C ALA A 58 -40.43 -79.05 4.45
N ALA A 59 -39.28 -78.46 4.76
CA ALA A 59 -39.21 -77.11 5.33
C ALA A 59 -39.70 -76.05 4.31
N PRO A 60 -40.55 -75.08 4.72
CA PRO A 60 -41.10 -74.09 3.80
C PRO A 60 -40.14 -72.91 3.53
N PRO A 61 -40.19 -72.31 2.32
CA PRO A 61 -39.55 -71.03 2.04
C PRO A 61 -40.32 -69.85 2.68
N ASP A 62 -39.77 -68.64 2.52
CA ASP A 62 -40.27 -67.31 2.93
C ASP A 62 -39.75 -66.73 4.25
N LEU A 63 -38.66 -65.96 4.11
CA LEU A 63 -38.08 -65.05 5.11
C LEU A 63 -38.17 -63.56 4.73
N ALA A 64 -38.57 -63.22 3.49
CA ALA A 64 -38.57 -61.84 2.99
C ALA A 64 -39.80 -61.00 3.38
N ASP A 65 -41.01 -61.58 3.40
CA ASP A 65 -42.27 -60.84 3.61
C ASP A 65 -42.71 -60.71 5.08
N ARG A 66 -42.05 -61.44 5.99
CA ARG A 66 -42.38 -61.43 7.42
C ARG A 66 -42.29 -60.05 8.10
N PRO A 67 -41.23 -59.23 7.92
CA PRO A 67 -41.09 -57.99 8.70
C PRO A 67 -42.22 -56.97 8.42
N PHE A 68 -42.64 -56.82 7.17
CA PHE A 68 -43.73 -55.88 6.82
C PHE A 68 -45.11 -56.38 7.27
N HIS A 69 -45.35 -57.68 7.22
CA HIS A 69 -46.59 -58.29 7.69
C HIS A 69 -46.74 -58.20 9.22
N GLU A 70 -45.68 -58.52 9.97
CA GLU A 70 -45.68 -58.41 11.42
C GLU A 70 -45.70 -56.94 11.89
N LEU A 71 -45.02 -56.02 11.18
CA LEU A 71 -45.17 -54.58 11.43
C LEU A 71 -46.61 -54.11 11.21
N ARG A 72 -47.25 -54.51 10.11
CA ARG A 72 -48.66 -54.15 9.81
C ARG A 72 -49.62 -54.69 10.89
N LYS A 73 -49.41 -55.91 11.37
CA LYS A 73 -50.17 -56.48 12.49
C LYS A 73 -49.92 -55.73 13.79
N ALA A 74 -48.66 -55.43 14.13
CA ALA A 74 -48.30 -54.69 15.33
C ALA A 74 -48.93 -53.28 15.33
N VAL A 75 -48.88 -52.57 14.19
CA VAL A 75 -49.53 -51.27 13.99
C VAL A 75 -51.06 -51.37 14.10
N HIS A 76 -51.68 -52.38 13.48
CA HIS A 76 -53.12 -52.59 13.57
C HIS A 76 -53.58 -52.89 15.00
N ASN A 77 -52.85 -53.76 15.73
CA ASN A 77 -53.11 -54.07 17.13
C ASN A 77 -52.90 -52.84 18.03
N GLY A 78 -51.85 -52.04 17.79
CA GLY A 78 -51.60 -50.79 18.52
C GLY A 78 -52.72 -49.76 18.31
N LEU A 79 -53.16 -49.56 17.07
CA LEU A 79 -54.31 -48.71 16.74
C LEU A 79 -55.62 -49.22 17.36
N ALA A 80 -55.84 -50.53 17.39
CA ALA A 80 -56.97 -51.13 18.08
C ALA A 80 -56.92 -50.79 19.58
N ILE A 81 -55.80 -51.04 20.27
CA ILE A 81 -55.63 -50.74 21.70
C ILE A 81 -55.87 -49.25 22.00
N ILE A 82 -55.30 -48.35 21.18
CA ILE A 82 -55.54 -46.89 21.28
C ILE A 82 -57.03 -46.56 21.10
N SER A 83 -57.74 -47.20 20.16
CA SER A 83 -59.16 -46.96 19.92
C SER A 83 -60.07 -47.39 21.09
N LEU A 84 -59.74 -48.52 21.75
CA LEU A 84 -60.43 -48.97 22.96
C LEU A 84 -60.19 -47.99 24.12
N ARG A 85 -58.94 -47.55 24.27
CA ARG A 85 -58.47 -46.65 25.35
C ARG A 85 -58.45 -45.17 24.97
N ARG A 86 -59.22 -44.71 23.98
CA ARG A 86 -59.17 -43.34 23.42
C ARG A 86 -59.12 -42.18 24.43
N TRP A 87 -59.75 -42.31 25.60
CA TRP A 87 -59.68 -41.33 26.69
C TRP A 87 -58.32 -41.27 27.40
N LEU A 88 -57.69 -42.42 27.60
CA LEU A 88 -56.34 -42.56 28.16
C LEU A 88 -55.25 -42.12 27.18
N PHE A 89 -55.57 -41.98 25.89
CA PHE A 89 -54.73 -41.25 24.94
C PHE A 89 -55.01 -39.74 25.01
N PHE A 90 -56.27 -39.34 24.85
CA PHE A 90 -56.68 -37.95 24.63
C PHE A 90 -56.36 -37.01 25.81
N PHE A 91 -56.66 -37.41 27.05
CA PHE A 91 -56.41 -36.53 28.20
C PHE A 91 -54.90 -36.26 28.44
N PRO A 92 -54.01 -37.27 28.55
CA PRO A 92 -52.58 -36.98 28.71
C PRO A 92 -51.98 -36.29 27.48
N PHE A 93 -52.46 -36.57 26.26
CA PHE A 93 -52.10 -35.81 25.06
C PHE A 93 -52.41 -34.31 25.23
N CYS A 94 -53.66 -33.97 25.56
CA CYS A 94 -54.09 -32.57 25.74
C CYS A 94 -53.35 -31.88 26.90
N ILE A 95 -53.17 -32.57 28.03
CA ILE A 95 -52.51 -32.03 29.22
C ILE A 95 -51.03 -31.77 28.95
N VAL A 96 -50.29 -32.72 28.36
CA VAL A 96 -48.85 -32.57 28.09
C VAL A 96 -48.59 -31.57 26.95
N ALA A 97 -49.42 -31.55 25.91
CA ALA A 97 -49.31 -30.52 24.86
C ALA A 97 -49.58 -29.11 25.43
N ALA A 98 -50.67 -28.93 26.20
CA ALA A 98 -50.98 -27.66 26.85
C ALA A 98 -49.90 -27.22 27.85
N ALA A 99 -49.37 -28.14 28.66
CA ALA A 99 -48.26 -27.88 29.56
C ALA A 99 -47.01 -27.45 28.79
N THR A 100 -46.68 -28.09 27.66
CA THR A 100 -45.55 -27.71 26.81
C THR A 100 -45.72 -26.29 26.25
N PHE A 101 -46.92 -25.91 25.79
CA PHE A 101 -47.20 -24.54 25.36
C PHE A 101 -47.03 -23.53 26.49
N ILE A 102 -47.50 -23.85 27.71
CA ILE A 102 -47.33 -22.98 28.89
C ILE A 102 -45.85 -22.85 29.27
N THR A 103 -45.09 -23.94 29.32
CA THR A 103 -43.64 -23.92 29.58
C THR A 103 -42.88 -23.09 28.54
N SER A 104 -43.31 -23.14 27.27
CA SER A 104 -42.73 -22.32 26.19
C SER A 104 -42.88 -20.81 26.40
N LEU A 105 -43.82 -20.35 27.23
CA LEU A 105 -43.97 -18.91 27.54
C LEU A 105 -42.84 -18.37 28.42
N ASN A 106 -42.16 -19.25 29.18
CA ASN A 106 -41.05 -18.89 30.06
C ASN A 106 -39.68 -19.02 29.38
N TYR A 107 -39.63 -19.52 28.14
CA TYR A 107 -38.37 -19.69 27.41
C TYR A 107 -37.86 -18.33 26.90
N PRO A 108 -36.58 -17.98 27.10
CA PRO A 108 -36.05 -16.68 26.70
C PRO A 108 -36.13 -16.51 25.19
N ARG A 109 -36.78 -15.43 24.74
CA ARG A 109 -36.89 -15.08 23.33
C ARG A 109 -35.63 -14.33 22.89
N THR A 110 -35.19 -14.59 21.67
CA THR A 110 -34.12 -13.82 21.04
C THR A 110 -34.61 -13.14 19.78
N TYR A 111 -34.28 -11.87 19.64
CA TYR A 111 -34.56 -11.02 18.50
C TYR A 111 -33.27 -10.69 17.79
N THR A 112 -33.36 -10.32 16.52
CA THR A 112 -32.19 -9.92 15.72
C THR A 112 -32.37 -8.52 15.16
N ALA A 113 -31.29 -7.74 15.21
CA ALA A 113 -31.17 -6.47 14.53
C ALA A 113 -29.93 -6.45 13.65
N SER A 114 -29.98 -5.73 12.53
CA SER A 114 -28.85 -5.64 11.59
C SER A 114 -28.78 -4.28 10.93
N THR A 115 -27.55 -3.82 10.68
CA THR A 115 -27.23 -2.70 9.78
C THR A 115 -26.25 -3.19 8.73
N ARG A 116 -26.29 -2.58 7.55
CA ARG A 116 -25.28 -2.78 6.51
C ARG A 116 -24.74 -1.45 6.04
N PHE A 117 -23.43 -1.39 5.95
CA PHE A 117 -22.75 -0.23 5.40
C PHE A 117 -21.65 -0.69 4.46
N GLU A 118 -21.45 0.12 3.43
CA GLU A 118 -20.39 -0.03 2.47
C GLU A 118 -19.27 0.95 2.85
N ARG A 119 -18.03 0.46 2.85
CA ARG A 119 -16.81 1.25 2.98
C ARG A 119 -16.12 1.30 1.62
N ARG A 120 -15.83 2.50 1.14
CA ARG A 120 -14.95 2.73 -0.02
C ARG A 120 -13.76 3.60 0.37
N ASP A 121 -12.56 3.12 0.08
CA ASP A 121 -11.30 3.82 0.34
C ASP A 121 -10.88 4.59 -0.94
N ASP A 122 -10.39 5.82 -0.79
CA ASP A 122 -9.85 6.60 -1.92
C ASP A 122 -8.61 5.89 -2.54
N PRO A 123 -8.52 5.74 -3.88
CA PRO A 123 -7.34 5.15 -4.52
C PRO A 123 -6.01 5.80 -4.10
N ILE A 124 -5.97 7.13 -3.96
CA ILE A 124 -4.74 7.85 -3.62
C ILE A 124 -4.30 7.51 -2.18
N LEU A 125 -5.24 7.21 -1.27
CA LEU A 125 -4.94 6.76 0.10
C LEU A 125 -4.27 5.37 0.11
N ILE A 126 -4.66 4.49 -0.82
CA ILE A 126 -4.10 3.13 -0.95
C ILE A 126 -2.70 3.17 -1.59
N ASP A 127 -2.51 4.04 -2.59
CA ASP A 127 -1.24 4.17 -3.33
C ASP A 127 -0.15 4.97 -2.58
N LEU A 128 -0.44 5.48 -1.38
CA LEU A 128 0.55 6.15 -0.54
C LEU A 128 1.66 5.16 -0.10
N PRO A 129 2.96 5.51 -0.27
CA PRO A 129 4.05 4.63 0.12
C PRO A 129 4.02 4.29 1.62
N THR A 130 4.33 3.03 1.94
CA THR A 130 4.52 2.58 3.32
C THR A 130 5.73 3.27 3.94
N THR A 131 5.57 3.78 5.17
CA THR A 131 6.63 4.47 5.90
C THR A 131 6.98 3.61 7.12
N GLU A 132 8.27 3.36 7.36
CA GLU A 132 8.68 2.55 8.51
C GLU A 132 8.22 3.19 9.83
N GLY A 133 7.70 2.37 10.74
CA GLY A 133 7.16 2.82 12.03
C GLY A 133 5.79 3.51 11.97
N ILE A 134 5.27 3.88 10.79
CA ILE A 134 3.96 4.52 10.64
C ILE A 134 2.99 3.55 9.95
N GLY A 135 1.86 3.25 10.61
CA GLY A 135 0.93 2.19 10.22
C GLY A 135 0.47 2.25 8.76
N SER A 136 0.22 1.07 8.17
CA SER A 136 -0.35 0.95 6.82
C SER A 136 -1.87 0.90 6.85
N PHE A 137 -2.52 1.62 5.93
CA PHE A 137 -3.98 1.66 5.77
C PHE A 137 -4.59 0.30 5.46
N ALA A 138 -3.82 -0.61 4.83
CA ALA A 138 -4.25 -1.98 4.57
C ALA A 138 -4.61 -2.76 5.85
N TYR A 139 -3.95 -2.47 6.99
CA TYR A 139 -4.26 -3.11 8.26
C TYR A 139 -5.66 -2.76 8.76
N PHE A 140 -6.12 -1.51 8.62
CA PHE A 140 -7.47 -1.08 9.04
C PHE A 140 -8.59 -1.84 8.33
N ARG A 141 -8.27 -2.42 7.18
CA ARG A 141 -9.17 -3.27 6.40
C ARG A 141 -9.07 -4.74 6.80
N GLN A 142 -7.87 -5.21 7.14
CA GLN A 142 -7.66 -6.57 7.65
C GLN A 142 -8.28 -6.76 9.05
N THR A 143 -8.23 -5.73 9.90
CA THR A 143 -8.76 -5.79 11.27
C THR A 143 -10.23 -5.39 11.42
N LEU A 144 -10.91 -4.96 10.34
CA LEU A 144 -12.27 -4.40 10.37
C LEU A 144 -13.26 -5.17 11.26
N GLU A 145 -13.41 -6.49 11.05
CA GLU A 145 -14.37 -7.31 11.81
C GLU A 145 -13.99 -7.41 13.29
N ARG A 146 -12.69 -7.44 13.60
CA ARG A 146 -12.16 -7.45 14.96
C ARG A 146 -12.29 -6.09 15.65
N ASP A 147 -12.09 -5.00 14.92
CA ASP A 147 -12.11 -3.63 15.45
C ASP A 147 -13.54 -3.21 15.82
N ILE A 148 -14.55 -3.61 15.02
CA ILE A 148 -15.97 -3.40 15.34
C ILE A 148 -16.39 -4.17 16.61
N VAL A 149 -15.88 -5.39 16.80
CA VAL A 149 -16.21 -6.27 17.95
C VAL A 149 -15.28 -6.02 19.15
N ALA A 150 -14.30 -5.14 19.03
CA ALA A 150 -13.29 -4.92 20.06
C ALA A 150 -13.91 -4.46 21.39
N PRO A 151 -13.37 -4.90 22.55
CA PRO A 151 -13.87 -4.48 23.87
C PRO A 151 -13.94 -2.95 24.04
N ALA A 152 -12.98 -2.21 23.46
CA ALA A 152 -12.98 -0.75 23.47
C ALA A 152 -14.18 -0.14 22.69
N ALA A 153 -14.51 -0.69 21.51
CA ALA A 153 -15.65 -0.24 20.72
C ALA A 153 -16.98 -0.56 21.44
N MET A 154 -17.10 -1.73 22.08
CA MET A 154 -18.26 -2.08 22.91
C MET A 154 -18.40 -1.14 24.12
N THR A 155 -17.30 -0.83 24.80
CA THR A 155 -17.30 0.08 25.95
C THR A 155 -17.75 1.48 25.53
N LYS A 156 -17.25 2.00 24.40
CA LYS A 156 -17.74 3.25 23.80
C LYS A 156 -19.23 3.19 23.46
N ALA A 157 -19.72 2.07 22.91
CA ALA A 157 -21.15 1.91 22.57
C ALA A 157 -22.04 1.88 23.82
N VAL A 158 -21.64 1.15 24.86
CA VAL A 158 -22.32 1.10 26.17
C VAL A 158 -22.45 2.48 26.80
N ILE A 159 -21.38 3.28 26.76
CA ILE A 159 -21.36 4.66 27.27
C ILE A 159 -22.24 5.57 26.39
N LYS A 160 -22.08 5.53 25.06
CA LYS A 160 -22.83 6.35 24.09
C LYS A 160 -24.34 6.11 24.14
N LEU A 161 -24.76 4.92 24.54
CA LEU A 161 -26.17 4.53 24.69
C LEU A 161 -26.75 4.76 26.09
N GLY A 162 -25.94 5.19 27.06
CA GLY A 162 -26.40 5.40 28.45
C GLY A 162 -26.87 4.12 29.15
N LEU A 163 -26.30 2.95 28.81
CA LEU A 163 -26.69 1.67 29.41
C LEU A 163 -26.15 1.46 30.84
N ILE A 164 -25.28 2.37 31.30
CA ILE A 164 -24.81 2.45 32.68
C ILE A 164 -25.19 3.80 33.28
N ASP A 165 -25.39 3.84 34.59
CA ASP A 165 -25.55 5.10 35.31
C ASP A 165 -24.21 5.87 35.31
N LEU A 166 -24.27 7.11 34.81
CA LEU A 166 -23.16 8.04 34.65
C LEU A 166 -23.14 9.13 35.73
N SER A 167 -23.91 8.96 36.82
CA SER A 167 -24.04 9.95 37.91
C SER A 167 -22.71 10.34 38.59
N ASP A 168 -21.66 9.53 38.44
CA ASP A 168 -20.31 9.77 38.97
C ASP A 168 -19.34 10.28 37.86
N ARG A 169 -19.63 11.45 37.29
CA ARG A 169 -18.69 12.18 36.41
C ARG A 169 -17.75 13.05 37.26
N GLY A 170 -16.45 12.99 36.97
CA GLY A 170 -15.45 13.83 37.61
C GLY A 170 -15.58 15.31 37.22
N PRO A 171 -14.83 16.21 37.88
CA PRO A 171 -14.86 17.65 37.59
C PRO A 171 -14.50 18.00 36.14
N ASP A 172 -13.76 17.13 35.44
CA ASP A 172 -13.32 17.31 34.04
C ASP A 172 -14.22 16.58 33.02
N ASP A 173 -15.46 16.24 33.37
CA ASP A 173 -16.41 15.37 32.61
C ASP A 173 -15.91 13.93 32.34
N GLU A 174 -14.73 13.58 32.85
CA GLU A 174 -14.18 12.23 32.78
C GLU A 174 -15.01 11.23 33.61
N LEU A 175 -15.36 10.08 33.01
CA LEU A 175 -16.03 8.99 33.73
C LEU A 175 -15.18 8.49 34.89
N SER A 176 -15.76 8.33 36.08
CA SER A 176 -15.14 7.64 37.22
C SER A 176 -14.55 6.28 36.82
N PRO A 177 -13.40 5.85 37.39
CA PRO A 177 -12.82 4.53 37.14
C PRO A 177 -13.80 3.37 37.30
N ASP A 178 -14.69 3.44 38.30
CA ASP A 178 -15.72 2.43 38.54
C ASP A 178 -16.77 2.41 37.43
N ALA A 179 -17.17 3.59 36.93
CA ALA A 179 -18.09 3.68 35.79
C ALA A 179 -17.46 3.10 34.51
N ARG A 180 -16.17 3.32 34.27
CA ARG A 180 -15.42 2.69 33.16
C ARG A 180 -15.37 1.17 33.32
N ALA A 181 -15.05 0.67 34.51
CA ALA A 181 -15.03 -0.77 34.79
C ALA A 181 -16.42 -1.43 34.61
N ARG A 182 -17.51 -0.77 35.02
CA ARG A 182 -18.89 -1.21 34.76
C ARG A 182 -19.20 -1.23 33.26
N ALA A 183 -18.81 -0.19 32.52
CA ALA A 183 -18.99 -0.13 31.06
C ALA A 183 -18.23 -1.25 30.33
N GLU A 184 -16.99 -1.53 30.73
CA GLU A 184 -16.20 -2.62 30.16
C GLU A 184 -16.78 -3.99 30.47
N ALA A 185 -17.24 -4.23 31.71
CA ALA A 185 -17.86 -5.50 32.10
C ALA A 185 -19.13 -5.78 31.28
N LEU A 186 -19.99 -4.77 31.09
CA LEU A 186 -21.18 -4.85 30.24
C LEU A 186 -20.82 -4.97 28.75
N GLY A 187 -19.81 -4.23 28.28
CA GLY A 187 -19.31 -4.34 26.91
C GLY A 187 -18.83 -5.76 26.58
N ARG A 188 -18.06 -6.38 27.49
CA ARG A 188 -17.57 -7.76 27.34
C ARG A 188 -18.70 -8.80 27.32
N SER A 189 -19.78 -8.63 28.09
CA SER A 189 -20.91 -9.57 28.05
C SER A 189 -21.74 -9.43 26.78
N LEU A 190 -21.80 -8.23 26.19
CA LEU A 190 -22.49 -7.96 24.92
C LEU A 190 -21.73 -8.47 23.68
N ILE A 191 -20.40 -8.66 23.73
CA ILE A 191 -19.61 -9.19 22.60
C ILE A 191 -20.22 -10.47 22.02
N GLY A 192 -20.63 -11.42 22.87
CA GLY A 192 -21.22 -12.70 22.43
C GLY A 192 -22.60 -12.58 21.76
N SER A 193 -23.26 -11.42 21.87
CA SER A 193 -24.53 -11.13 21.19
C SER A 193 -24.35 -10.53 19.79
N ILE A 194 -23.12 -10.21 19.38
CA ILE A 194 -22.82 -9.51 18.13
C ILE A 194 -22.03 -10.41 17.19
N SER A 195 -22.42 -10.38 15.93
CA SER A 195 -21.71 -11.02 14.82
C SER A 195 -21.48 -10.00 13.72
N VAL A 196 -20.29 -10.01 13.13
CA VAL A 196 -19.93 -9.17 11.98
C VAL A 196 -19.54 -10.09 10.85
N SER A 197 -19.97 -9.78 9.63
CA SER A 197 -19.56 -10.51 8.42
C SER A 197 -19.41 -9.56 7.25
N SER A 198 -18.26 -9.60 6.57
CA SER A 198 -18.11 -9.06 5.23
C SER A 198 -18.91 -9.92 4.22
N LYS A 199 -19.82 -9.31 3.45
CA LYS A 199 -20.58 -9.97 2.38
C LYS A 199 -19.84 -9.94 1.05
N GLU A 200 -19.21 -8.81 0.75
CA GLU A 200 -18.44 -8.58 -0.47
C GLU A 200 -17.15 -7.83 -0.10
N ARG A 201 -16.05 -8.27 -0.71
CA ARG A 201 -14.69 -7.79 -0.40
C ARG A 201 -13.87 -7.68 -1.69
N THR A 202 -13.71 -6.46 -2.22
CA THR A 202 -12.99 -6.16 -3.47
C THR A 202 -11.92 -5.08 -3.24
N GLN A 203 -10.95 -4.85 -4.12
CA GLN A 203 -9.77 -4.00 -3.79
C GLN A 203 -10.08 -2.61 -3.18
N HIS A 204 -11.19 -1.96 -3.55
CA HIS A 204 -11.57 -0.63 -3.05
C HIS A 204 -12.89 -0.58 -2.27
N LEU A 205 -13.58 -1.72 -2.07
CA LEU A 205 -14.93 -1.78 -1.51
C LEU A 205 -15.10 -2.97 -0.56
N ASP A 206 -15.67 -2.69 0.62
CA ASP A 206 -16.15 -3.69 1.59
C ASP A 206 -17.64 -3.46 1.91
N LEU A 207 -18.47 -4.48 1.74
CA LEU A 207 -19.85 -4.49 2.25
C LEU A 207 -19.89 -5.25 3.59
N VAL A 208 -20.21 -4.55 4.68
CA VAL A 208 -20.15 -5.05 6.05
C VAL A 208 -21.56 -5.18 6.62
N GLU A 209 -21.93 -6.37 7.09
CA GLU A 209 -23.13 -6.61 7.89
C GLU A 209 -22.75 -6.77 9.37
N ILE A 210 -23.27 -5.89 10.23
CA ILE A 210 -23.25 -6.07 11.70
C ILE A 210 -24.62 -6.58 12.11
N ARG A 211 -24.66 -7.64 12.94
CA ARG A 211 -25.89 -8.28 13.41
C ARG A 211 -25.83 -8.56 14.91
N TYR A 212 -26.81 -8.03 15.63
CA TYR A 212 -27.11 -8.35 17.03
C TYR A 212 -28.10 -9.52 17.12
N THR A 213 -27.95 -10.37 18.13
CA THR A 213 -28.87 -11.43 18.52
C THR A 213 -29.00 -11.46 20.05
N GLY A 214 -30.15 -11.10 20.60
CA GLY A 214 -30.35 -11.01 22.05
C GLY A 214 -31.79 -10.73 22.47
N PRO A 215 -32.06 -10.58 23.79
CA PRO A 215 -33.43 -10.55 24.32
C PRO A 215 -34.19 -9.24 24.10
N ASP A 216 -33.50 -8.14 23.76
CA ASP A 216 -34.10 -6.81 23.58
C ASP A 216 -33.97 -6.35 22.11
N PRO A 217 -35.09 -6.21 21.37
CA PRO A 217 -35.04 -5.79 19.97
C PRO A 217 -34.67 -4.31 19.80
N ASP A 218 -35.05 -3.44 20.75
CA ASP A 218 -34.87 -1.99 20.64
C ASP A 218 -33.43 -1.59 21.00
N LEU A 219 -32.85 -2.24 22.01
CA LEU A 219 -31.41 -2.19 22.28
C LEU A 219 -30.61 -2.71 21.08
N GLY A 220 -31.05 -3.79 20.45
CA GLY A 220 -30.38 -4.36 19.27
C GLY A 220 -30.22 -3.37 18.12
N VAL A 221 -31.27 -2.60 17.79
CA VAL A 221 -31.22 -1.57 16.75
C VAL A 221 -30.22 -0.46 17.12
N LYS A 222 -30.34 0.07 18.33
CA LYS A 222 -29.49 1.16 18.83
C LYS A 222 -28.02 0.76 18.95
N LEU A 223 -27.74 -0.46 19.40
CA LEU A 223 -26.39 -1.00 19.59
C LEU A 223 -25.66 -1.17 18.26
N VAL A 224 -26.34 -1.76 17.27
CA VAL A 224 -25.76 -1.99 15.95
C VAL A 224 -25.48 -0.67 15.22
N ASP A 225 -26.34 0.35 15.37
CA ASP A 225 -26.10 1.69 14.82
C ASP A 225 -24.98 2.46 15.55
N ALA A 226 -24.95 2.40 16.88
CA ALA A 226 -23.89 3.00 17.68
C ALA A 226 -22.51 2.43 17.33
N LEU A 227 -22.41 1.11 17.16
CA LEU A 227 -21.16 0.42 16.78
C LEU A 227 -20.68 0.79 15.39
N ARG A 228 -21.58 0.86 14.40
CA ARG A 228 -21.25 1.40 13.07
C ARG A 228 -20.72 2.83 13.18
N SER A 229 -21.43 3.69 13.91
CA SER A 229 -21.04 5.09 14.09
C SER A 229 -19.67 5.24 14.74
N ILE A 230 -19.40 4.47 15.81
CA ILE A 230 -18.11 4.44 16.50
C ILE A 230 -17.00 3.93 15.59
N TYR A 231 -17.24 2.88 14.80
CA TYR A 231 -16.25 2.38 13.84
C TYR A 231 -15.89 3.41 12.77
N VAL A 232 -16.89 4.12 12.23
CA VAL A 232 -16.68 5.20 11.25
C VAL A 232 -15.86 6.35 11.85
N GLU A 233 -16.18 6.75 13.08
CA GLU A 233 -15.51 7.82 13.82
C GLU A 233 -14.06 7.45 14.20
N ASP A 234 -13.85 6.29 14.83
CA ASP A 234 -12.53 5.77 15.19
C ASP A 234 -11.64 5.54 13.96
N THR A 235 -12.20 5.08 12.84
CA THR A 235 -11.44 4.88 11.59
C THR A 235 -10.99 6.20 10.99
N ARG A 236 -11.85 7.23 10.97
CA ARG A 236 -11.48 8.57 10.50
C ARG A 236 -10.38 9.20 11.36
N THR A 237 -10.47 9.04 12.68
CA THR A 237 -9.44 9.51 13.63
C THR A 237 -8.10 8.80 13.41
N ARG A 238 -8.08 7.45 13.33
CA ARG A 238 -6.86 6.68 13.05
C ARG A 238 -6.23 7.02 11.69
N ILE A 239 -7.05 7.28 10.67
CA ILE A 239 -6.56 7.74 9.36
C ILE A 239 -5.95 9.13 9.47
N ARG A 240 -6.55 10.05 10.23
CA ARG A 240 -5.98 11.38 10.50
C ARG A 240 -4.62 11.26 11.18
N GLU A 241 -4.54 10.52 12.29
CA GLU A 241 -3.30 10.30 13.05
C GLU A 241 -2.18 9.73 12.17
N VAL A 242 -2.48 8.75 11.30
CA VAL A 242 -1.50 8.19 10.36
C VAL A 242 -1.09 9.19 9.27
N LEU A 243 -2.02 10.00 8.74
CA LEU A 243 -1.71 11.02 7.74
C LEU A 243 -0.90 12.19 8.33
N GLU A 244 -1.21 12.62 9.56
CA GLU A 244 -0.43 13.62 10.30
C GLU A 244 0.95 13.10 10.68
N GLY A 245 1.04 11.85 11.13
CA GLY A 245 2.32 11.16 11.37
C GLY A 245 3.17 11.05 10.09
N LYS A 246 2.56 10.69 8.95
CA LYS A 246 3.24 10.70 7.65
C LYS A 246 3.66 12.12 7.26
N LYS A 247 2.76 13.12 7.37
CA LYS A 247 3.05 14.51 7.04
C LYS A 247 4.26 15.01 7.82
N THR A 248 4.26 14.88 9.15
CA THR A 248 5.36 15.32 10.01
C THR A 248 6.68 14.59 9.70
N TRP A 249 6.64 13.29 9.40
CA TRP A 249 7.82 12.53 8.97
C TRP A 249 8.37 13.02 7.62
N TYR A 250 7.52 13.18 6.60
CA TYR A 250 7.94 13.64 5.28
C TYR A 250 8.38 15.11 5.27
N THR A 251 7.74 15.99 6.04
CA THR A 251 8.18 17.38 6.24
C THR A 251 9.58 17.42 6.85
N LYS A 252 9.82 16.68 7.94
CA LYS A 252 11.16 16.62 8.54
C LYS A 252 12.21 16.09 7.57
N ARG A 253 11.89 15.05 6.78
CA ARG A 253 12.80 14.51 5.76
C ARG A 253 13.06 15.48 4.61
N LEU A 254 12.07 16.26 4.21
CA LEU A 254 12.24 17.35 3.25
C LEU A 254 13.12 18.47 3.81
N ASP A 255 12.96 18.85 5.07
CA ASP A 255 13.79 19.85 5.73
C ASP A 255 15.25 19.39 5.83
N ASP A 256 15.48 18.16 6.32
CA ASP A 256 16.80 17.51 6.41
C ASP A 256 17.48 17.44 5.01
N ALA A 257 16.76 17.01 3.98
CA ALA A 257 17.28 16.91 2.61
C ALA A 257 17.53 18.29 1.97
N THR A 258 16.68 19.29 2.25
CA THR A 258 16.87 20.67 1.77
C THR A 258 18.09 21.31 2.44
N ALA A 259 18.31 21.06 3.73
CA ALA A 259 19.51 21.50 4.44
C ALA A 259 20.78 20.85 3.85
N HIS A 260 20.75 19.55 3.56
CA HIS A 260 21.85 18.86 2.88
C HIS A 260 22.12 19.44 1.49
N LEU A 261 21.09 19.57 0.64
CA LEU A 261 21.19 20.18 -0.69
C LEU A 261 21.83 21.58 -0.64
N THR A 262 21.40 22.42 0.30
CA THR A 262 21.92 23.78 0.48
C THR A 262 23.39 23.76 0.94
N ALA A 263 23.78 22.82 1.80
CA ALA A 263 25.16 22.66 2.24
C ALA A 263 26.07 22.21 1.09
N THR A 264 25.65 21.22 0.29
CA THR A 264 26.41 20.71 -0.87
C THR A 264 26.51 21.76 -1.98
N GLN A 265 25.44 22.52 -2.26
CA GLN A 265 25.47 23.67 -3.16
C GLN A 265 26.46 24.75 -2.68
N LYS A 266 26.50 25.02 -1.37
CA LYS A 266 27.49 25.94 -0.80
C LYS A 266 28.92 25.41 -0.96
N GLN A 267 29.17 24.12 -0.70
CA GLN A 267 30.49 23.51 -0.95
C GLN A 267 30.91 23.63 -2.42
N LEU A 268 30.01 23.33 -3.37
CA LEU A 268 30.25 23.52 -4.79
C LEU A 268 30.58 24.99 -5.14
N SER A 269 29.88 25.96 -4.54
CA SER A 269 30.15 27.39 -4.76
C SER A 269 31.50 27.85 -4.24
N LEU A 270 31.95 27.33 -3.09
CA LEU A 270 33.28 27.60 -2.54
C LEU A 270 34.38 26.99 -3.40
N LEU A 271 34.19 25.73 -3.83
CA LEU A 271 35.13 25.03 -4.69
C LEU A 271 35.32 25.73 -6.05
N ARG A 272 34.24 26.30 -6.61
CA ARG A 272 34.28 27.16 -7.81
C ARG A 272 35.03 28.49 -7.58
N LEU A 273 34.91 29.09 -6.39
CA LEU A 273 35.62 30.32 -6.04
C LEU A 273 37.12 30.08 -5.82
N GLU A 274 37.48 28.94 -5.23
CA GLU A 274 38.87 28.50 -5.05
C GLU A 274 39.55 28.12 -6.37
N ASN A 275 38.78 27.68 -7.38
CA ASN A 275 39.29 27.23 -8.68
C ASN A 275 38.65 27.95 -9.88
N PRO A 276 38.87 29.28 -10.08
CA PRO A 276 38.16 30.06 -11.10
C PRO A 276 38.42 29.65 -12.56
N TYR A 277 39.50 28.91 -12.81
CA TYR A 277 39.93 28.50 -14.15
C TYR A 277 39.41 27.11 -14.56
N ILE A 278 38.81 26.35 -13.64
CA ILE A 278 38.31 25.00 -13.90
C ILE A 278 36.80 25.08 -14.16
N ASP A 279 36.37 24.76 -15.38
CA ASP A 279 34.95 24.56 -15.68
C ASP A 279 34.57 23.08 -15.43
N PRO A 280 33.67 22.78 -14.48
CA PRO A 280 33.18 21.42 -14.24
C PRO A 280 32.51 20.76 -15.46
N HIS A 281 31.99 21.56 -16.40
CA HIS A 281 31.26 21.06 -17.57
C HIS A 281 32.15 20.89 -18.80
N ASN A 282 33.30 21.56 -18.87
CA ASN A 282 34.25 21.37 -19.96
C ASN A 282 35.70 21.27 -19.46
N PRO A 283 36.28 20.04 -19.41
CA PRO A 283 37.63 19.81 -18.93
C PRO A 283 38.72 20.35 -19.88
N SER A 284 38.40 20.63 -21.15
CA SER A 284 39.38 21.13 -22.11
C SER A 284 39.75 22.59 -21.89
N THR A 285 38.91 23.40 -21.23
CA THR A 285 39.06 24.86 -21.13
C THR A 285 40.44 25.31 -20.63
N VAL A 286 40.99 24.62 -19.62
CA VAL A 286 42.34 24.88 -19.10
C VAL A 286 43.42 24.52 -20.12
N ALA A 287 43.26 23.40 -20.84
CA ALA A 287 44.21 22.93 -21.84
C ALA A 287 44.18 23.81 -23.11
N ASP A 288 43.00 24.15 -23.61
CA ASP A 288 42.78 25.03 -24.75
C ASP A 288 43.37 26.42 -24.48
N ARG A 289 43.10 26.97 -23.28
CA ARG A 289 43.64 28.27 -22.87
C ARG A 289 45.16 28.25 -22.71
N LEU A 290 45.72 27.13 -22.25
CA LEU A 290 47.17 26.94 -22.18
C LEU A 290 47.79 26.85 -23.59
N GLU A 291 47.14 26.18 -24.54
CA GLU A 291 47.62 26.11 -25.93
C GLU A 291 47.60 27.49 -26.60
N ASP A 292 46.53 28.27 -26.41
CA ASP A 292 46.42 29.64 -26.90
C ASP A 292 47.57 30.53 -26.38
N LEU A 293 47.85 30.49 -25.07
CA LEU A 293 48.96 31.24 -24.49
C LEU A 293 50.32 30.74 -24.98
N GLN A 294 50.50 29.43 -25.20
CA GLN A 294 51.71 28.90 -25.82
C GLN A 294 51.86 29.34 -27.29
N ARG A 295 50.75 29.53 -28.01
CA ARG A 295 50.74 30.07 -29.38
C ARG A 295 51.10 31.56 -29.38
N GLU A 296 50.54 32.34 -28.45
CA GLU A 296 50.92 33.75 -28.22
C GLU A 296 52.40 33.89 -27.85
N ARG A 297 52.92 33.02 -26.97
CA ARG A 297 54.35 32.99 -26.60
C ARG A 297 55.25 32.78 -27.81
N ARG A 298 54.94 31.79 -28.66
CA ARG A 298 55.71 31.50 -29.90
C ARG A 298 55.67 32.65 -30.90
N ASP A 299 54.53 33.34 -31.03
CA ASP A 299 54.40 34.52 -31.90
C ASP A 299 55.22 35.71 -31.37
N LEU A 300 55.19 35.98 -30.06
CA LEU A 300 56.02 37.02 -29.44
C LEU A 300 57.53 36.71 -29.54
N GLU A 301 57.94 35.45 -29.31
CA GLU A 301 59.32 34.98 -29.52
C GLU A 301 59.78 35.17 -30.97
N LEU A 302 58.90 34.95 -31.96
CA LEU A 302 59.19 35.18 -33.38
C LEU A 302 59.33 36.67 -33.68
N ARG A 303 58.37 37.50 -33.24
CA ARG A 303 58.41 38.97 -33.42
C ARG A 303 59.66 39.59 -32.82
N LEU A 304 60.10 39.13 -31.65
CA LEU A 304 61.34 39.58 -31.01
C LEU A 304 62.57 39.22 -31.87
N LYS A 305 62.62 38.02 -32.44
CA LYS A 305 63.71 37.62 -33.34
C LYS A 305 63.72 38.46 -34.62
N THR A 306 62.57 38.70 -35.24
CA THR A 306 62.46 39.56 -36.43
C THR A 306 62.86 41.00 -36.11
N ALA A 307 62.33 41.59 -35.04
CA ALA A 307 62.68 42.94 -34.61
C ALA A 307 64.19 43.09 -34.31
N ALA A 308 64.82 42.08 -33.70
CA ALA A 308 66.27 42.07 -33.47
C ALA A 308 67.09 42.00 -34.77
N ILE A 309 66.63 41.25 -35.78
CA ILE A 309 67.25 41.21 -37.11
C ILE A 309 67.12 42.57 -37.80
N ASP A 310 65.89 43.12 -37.86
CA ASP A 310 65.61 44.42 -38.48
C ASP A 310 66.41 45.55 -37.81
N MET A 311 66.49 45.52 -36.47
CA MET A 311 67.31 46.42 -35.67
C MET A 311 68.78 46.36 -36.07
N SER A 312 69.35 45.16 -36.16
CA SER A 312 70.76 44.99 -36.53
C SER A 312 71.08 45.49 -37.95
N GLY A 313 70.13 45.31 -38.89
CA GLY A 313 70.24 45.84 -40.25
C GLY A 313 70.17 47.36 -40.30
N LEU A 314 69.24 47.97 -39.58
CA LEU A 314 69.13 49.44 -39.49
C LEU A 314 70.30 50.07 -38.74
N GLN A 315 70.85 49.42 -37.71
CA GLN A 315 72.06 49.89 -37.01
C GLN A 315 73.29 49.90 -37.93
N GLU A 316 73.48 48.90 -38.79
CA GLU A 316 74.58 48.90 -39.77
C GLU A 316 74.34 49.97 -40.86
N LEU A 317 73.11 50.14 -41.33
CA LEU A 317 72.75 51.25 -42.24
C LEU A 317 73.06 52.61 -41.60
N TYR A 318 72.62 52.85 -40.36
CA TYR A 318 72.87 54.06 -39.58
C TYR A 318 74.37 54.33 -39.41
N ARG A 319 75.15 53.28 -39.09
CA ARG A 319 76.62 53.37 -39.00
C ARG A 319 77.23 53.78 -40.35
N SER A 320 76.75 53.22 -41.46
CA SER A 320 77.21 53.56 -42.80
C SER A 320 76.86 55.00 -43.21
N THR A 321 75.67 55.50 -42.86
CA THR A 321 75.26 56.89 -43.14
C THR A 321 75.98 57.89 -42.26
N GLN A 322 76.23 57.58 -40.99
CA GLN A 322 77.09 58.40 -40.14
C GLN A 322 78.51 58.54 -40.70
N MET A 323 79.11 57.45 -41.20
CA MET A 323 80.43 57.51 -41.86
C MET A 323 80.40 58.40 -43.11
N ARG A 324 79.33 58.35 -43.92
CA ARG A 324 79.16 59.25 -45.07
C ARG A 324 79.02 60.72 -44.66
N ILE A 325 78.26 61.02 -43.62
CA ILE A 325 78.11 62.39 -43.08
C ILE A 325 79.45 62.88 -42.51
N ALA A 326 80.19 62.05 -41.79
CA ALA A 326 81.49 62.40 -41.22
C ALA A 326 82.58 62.65 -42.28
N VAL A 327 82.51 61.98 -43.43
CA VAL A 327 83.38 62.25 -44.59
C VAL A 327 82.92 63.51 -45.33
N GLY A 328 81.62 63.66 -45.62
CA GLY A 328 81.07 64.83 -46.31
C GLY A 328 81.13 66.14 -45.52
N ALA A 329 81.24 66.08 -44.19
CA ALA A 329 81.42 67.26 -43.34
C ALA A 329 82.89 67.73 -43.23
N ARG A 330 83.86 67.02 -43.85
CA ARG A 330 85.29 67.34 -43.76
C ARG A 330 85.83 68.16 -44.93
N ASP A 331 85.24 68.05 -46.13
CA ASP A 331 85.66 68.80 -47.31
C ASP A 331 84.48 69.14 -48.22
N GLY A 332 84.37 70.42 -48.62
CA GLY A 332 83.47 70.88 -49.69
C GLY A 332 84.01 70.57 -51.08
N ALA A 333 84.38 69.31 -51.33
CA ALA A 333 85.01 68.84 -52.56
C ALA A 333 84.29 67.61 -53.12
N GLU A 334 84.31 67.44 -54.45
CA GLU A 334 83.48 66.47 -55.16
C GLU A 334 83.68 65.01 -54.69
N PRO A 335 82.60 64.18 -54.65
CA PRO A 335 82.65 62.83 -54.12
C PRO A 335 83.34 61.85 -55.09
N GLY A 336 84.66 61.70 -54.94
CA GLY A 336 85.42 60.59 -55.52
C GLY A 336 85.12 59.27 -54.78
N PRO A 337 84.58 58.22 -55.43
CA PRO A 337 84.21 56.98 -54.75
C PRO A 337 85.43 56.07 -54.51
N GLY A 338 85.98 56.10 -53.29
CA GLY A 338 86.86 55.04 -52.80
C GLY A 338 87.97 55.50 -51.85
N LEU A 339 87.68 55.63 -50.56
CA LEU A 339 88.68 55.90 -49.52
C LEU A 339 88.26 55.43 -48.11
N LEU A 340 87.76 54.20 -47.99
CA LEU A 340 87.55 53.53 -46.67
C LEU A 340 87.95 52.04 -46.63
N PHE A 341 88.39 51.44 -47.74
CA PHE A 341 88.93 50.08 -47.79
C PHE A 341 90.02 49.99 -48.85
N SER A 342 91.08 49.22 -48.61
CA SER A 342 91.98 48.85 -49.71
C SER A 342 91.21 48.10 -50.80
N ALA A 343 91.56 48.33 -52.07
CA ALA A 343 90.92 47.64 -53.20
C ALA A 343 91.04 46.11 -53.11
N GLU A 344 92.01 45.61 -52.34
CA GLU A 344 92.20 44.19 -52.03
C GLU A 344 91.24 43.69 -50.95
N ALA A 345 90.99 44.45 -49.88
CA ALA A 345 89.97 44.10 -48.88
C ALA A 345 88.56 44.02 -49.50
N VAL A 346 88.22 44.90 -50.43
CA VAL A 346 86.95 44.85 -51.18
C VAL A 346 86.85 43.56 -52.02
N ARG A 347 87.94 43.19 -52.72
CA ARG A 347 88.00 41.94 -53.52
C ARG A 347 87.82 40.70 -52.66
N ILE A 348 88.46 40.63 -51.49
CA ILE A 348 88.33 39.49 -50.57
C ILE A 348 86.89 39.42 -50.02
N ALA A 349 86.29 40.55 -49.64
CA ALA A 349 84.91 40.60 -49.16
C ALA A 349 83.90 40.16 -50.23
N THR A 350 84.09 40.56 -51.50
CA THR A 350 83.25 40.09 -52.61
C THR A 350 83.42 38.60 -52.89
N ALA A 351 84.64 38.06 -52.71
CA ALA A 351 84.88 36.62 -52.85
C ALA A 351 84.18 35.80 -51.76
N ILE A 352 84.24 36.25 -50.49
CA ILE A 352 83.50 35.63 -49.37
C ILE A 352 82.00 35.58 -49.69
N LYS A 353 81.42 36.72 -50.10
CA LYS A 353 80.01 36.78 -50.48
C LYS A 353 79.65 35.79 -51.60
N SER A 354 80.50 35.66 -52.63
CA SER A 354 80.29 34.70 -53.72
C SER A 354 80.34 33.23 -53.28
N ILE A 355 81.00 32.92 -52.17
CA ILE A 355 80.99 31.58 -51.55
C ILE A 355 79.73 31.38 -50.70
N ASP A 356 79.30 32.41 -49.96
CA ASP A 356 78.04 32.37 -49.21
C ASP A 356 76.84 32.15 -50.14
N ASP A 357 76.77 32.87 -51.26
CA ASP A 357 75.76 32.69 -52.32
C ASP A 357 75.79 31.25 -52.89
N GLN A 358 76.97 30.62 -52.99
CA GLN A 358 77.11 29.23 -53.45
C GLN A 358 76.64 28.21 -52.40
N ILE A 359 76.96 28.42 -51.11
CA ILE A 359 76.50 27.54 -50.02
C ILE A 359 74.98 27.61 -49.90
N GLU A 360 74.40 28.81 -49.96
CA GLU A 360 72.94 29.00 -49.92
C GLU A 360 72.27 28.35 -51.13
N LYS A 361 72.84 28.52 -52.34
CA LYS A 361 72.35 27.83 -53.54
C LYS A 361 72.43 26.30 -53.43
N LEU A 362 73.48 25.72 -52.84
CA LEU A 362 73.57 24.27 -52.62
C LEU A 362 72.54 23.76 -51.59
N ARG A 363 72.22 24.56 -50.57
CA ARG A 363 71.13 24.26 -49.62
C ARG A 363 69.76 24.32 -50.30
N LEU A 364 69.49 25.35 -51.12
CA LEU A 364 68.20 25.56 -51.77
C LEU A 364 67.95 24.65 -52.98
N ASP A 365 68.88 24.59 -53.95
CA ASP A 365 68.70 23.84 -55.20
C ASP A 365 68.85 22.33 -55.01
N ARG A 366 69.64 21.89 -54.01
CA ARG A 366 70.01 20.47 -53.82
C ARG A 366 69.67 19.91 -52.43
N GLY A 367 69.12 20.70 -51.52
CA GLY A 367 68.74 20.23 -50.17
C GLY A 367 69.91 19.73 -49.32
N MET A 368 71.14 20.17 -49.61
CA MET A 368 72.34 19.66 -48.94
C MET A 368 72.41 20.13 -47.47
N LEU A 369 72.60 19.17 -46.55
CA LEU A 369 72.83 19.46 -45.14
C LEU A 369 74.27 19.95 -44.88
N ASP A 370 74.46 20.66 -43.78
CA ASP A 370 75.72 21.33 -43.39
C ASP A 370 76.95 20.41 -43.26
N GLU A 371 76.74 19.09 -43.11
CA GLU A 371 77.80 18.07 -43.04
C GLU A 371 78.27 17.57 -44.41
N HIS A 372 77.62 17.97 -45.51
CA HIS A 372 77.99 17.53 -46.86
C HIS A 372 79.40 17.98 -47.23
N PRO A 373 80.28 17.11 -47.77
CA PRO A 373 81.69 17.43 -47.98
C PRO A 373 81.95 18.66 -48.86
N GLU A 374 81.09 18.95 -49.85
CA GLU A 374 81.19 20.17 -50.65
C GLU A 374 80.92 21.45 -49.82
N ILE A 375 79.91 21.42 -48.93
CA ILE A 375 79.60 22.56 -48.04
C ILE A 375 80.71 22.73 -46.99
N VAL A 376 81.24 21.64 -46.45
CA VAL A 376 82.36 21.68 -45.50
C VAL A 376 83.62 22.27 -46.16
N GLN A 377 83.91 21.92 -47.42
CA GLN A 377 85.01 22.50 -48.19
C GLN A 377 84.81 24.00 -48.45
N LEU A 378 83.63 24.41 -48.91
CA LEU A 378 83.32 25.84 -49.13
C LEU A 378 83.37 26.65 -47.82
N ARG A 379 82.92 26.09 -46.69
CA ARG A 379 83.05 26.75 -45.37
C ARG A 379 84.51 26.86 -44.91
N ALA A 380 85.35 25.88 -45.21
CA ALA A 380 86.79 25.95 -44.93
C ALA A 380 87.51 26.98 -45.83
N GLU A 381 87.08 27.11 -47.09
CA GLU A 381 87.60 28.13 -48.01
C GLU A 381 87.16 29.56 -47.60
N ARG A 382 85.88 29.71 -47.23
CA ARG A 382 85.32 30.93 -46.62
C ARG A 382 86.11 31.36 -45.39
N ALA A 383 86.37 30.47 -44.45
CA ALA A 383 87.14 30.77 -43.24
C ALA A 383 88.57 31.27 -43.55
N ARG A 384 89.25 30.69 -44.56
CA ARG A 384 90.56 31.16 -45.02
C ARG A 384 90.50 32.56 -45.65
N LEU A 385 89.43 32.87 -46.37
CA LEU A 385 89.23 34.22 -46.93
C LEU A 385 88.88 35.24 -45.83
N GLU A 386 88.11 34.86 -44.81
CA GLU A 386 87.84 35.70 -43.65
C GLU A 386 89.11 36.01 -42.84
N GLU A 387 89.98 35.02 -42.63
CA GLU A 387 91.28 35.23 -41.99
C GLU A 387 92.17 36.19 -42.80
N ARG A 388 92.20 36.04 -44.14
CA ARG A 388 92.87 37.01 -45.04
C ARG A 388 92.25 38.41 -45.01
N LEU A 389 90.92 38.52 -44.93
CA LEU A 389 90.25 39.82 -44.81
C LEU A 389 90.59 40.48 -43.48
N PHE A 390 90.67 39.70 -42.40
CA PHE A 390 91.05 40.19 -41.07
C PHE A 390 92.50 40.69 -41.04
N THR A 391 93.46 39.95 -41.62
CA THR A 391 94.85 40.42 -41.71
C THR A 391 94.99 41.65 -42.59
N GLN A 392 94.28 41.72 -43.72
CA GLN A 392 94.28 42.90 -44.59
C GLN A 392 93.71 44.14 -43.89
N ARG A 393 92.56 44.02 -43.22
CA ARG A 393 91.96 45.13 -42.44
C ARG A 393 92.89 45.62 -41.34
N ARG A 394 93.58 44.71 -40.65
CA ARG A 394 94.55 45.08 -39.61
C ARG A 394 95.79 45.80 -40.15
N ALA A 395 96.18 45.52 -41.40
CA ALA A 395 97.21 46.27 -42.10
C ALA A 395 96.72 47.67 -42.52
N ASP A 396 95.50 47.75 -43.08
CA ASP A 396 94.84 49.02 -43.42
C ASP A 396 94.68 49.93 -42.17
N ASP A 397 94.29 49.37 -41.02
CA ASP A 397 94.19 50.07 -39.73
C ASP A 397 95.55 50.59 -39.21
N GLN A 398 96.64 49.83 -39.41
CA GLN A 398 97.99 50.28 -39.04
C GLN A 398 98.49 51.45 -39.92
N VAL A 399 98.04 51.54 -41.17
CA VAL A 399 98.32 52.69 -42.04
C VAL A 399 97.48 53.91 -41.63
N ALA A 400 96.23 53.72 -41.23
CA ALA A 400 95.35 54.78 -40.74
C ALA A 400 95.83 55.39 -39.40
N SER A 401 96.50 54.61 -38.55
CA SER A 401 96.93 55.04 -37.20
C SER A 401 98.13 56.01 -37.17
N ASN A 402 98.78 56.31 -38.29
CA ASN A 402 100.00 57.12 -38.36
C ASN A 402 99.78 58.59 -38.78
N GLN A 403 98.54 59.08 -38.80
CA GLN A 403 98.25 60.52 -38.91
C GLN A 403 97.65 61.06 -37.60
N PRO A 404 98.15 62.18 -37.04
CA PRO A 404 97.56 62.79 -35.85
C PRO A 404 96.19 63.38 -36.19
N ILE A 405 95.15 62.93 -35.49
CA ILE A 405 93.84 63.55 -35.51
C ILE A 405 93.78 64.49 -34.31
N GLU A 406 93.91 65.80 -34.54
CA GLU A 406 93.56 66.78 -33.52
C GLU A 406 92.04 66.76 -33.27
N THR A 407 91.67 66.72 -32.00
CA THR A 407 90.28 66.75 -31.54
C THR A 407 89.69 68.15 -31.72
N ALA A 408 88.70 68.28 -32.59
CA ALA A 408 87.90 69.49 -32.73
C ALA A 408 86.59 69.39 -31.93
N ASP A 409 86.40 70.34 -31.00
CA ASP A 409 85.19 70.51 -30.19
C ASP A 409 84.05 71.13 -31.03
N PRO A 410 82.75 70.90 -30.72
CA PRO A 410 81.67 71.14 -31.68
C PRO A 410 81.17 72.58 -31.65
N GLN A 411 81.62 73.38 -32.62
CA GLN A 411 80.88 74.58 -33.06
C GLN A 411 80.49 74.44 -34.53
N LEU A 412 79.20 74.10 -34.72
CA LEU A 412 78.57 73.92 -36.02
C LEU A 412 78.56 75.25 -36.79
N VAL A 413 79.44 75.37 -37.78
CA VAL A 413 79.19 76.26 -38.91
C VAL A 413 78.10 75.61 -39.77
N GLU A 414 76.97 76.29 -39.82
CA GLU A 414 75.84 75.97 -40.70
C GLU A 414 76.27 76.25 -42.14
N HIS A 415 76.79 75.22 -42.82
CA HIS A 415 77.08 75.25 -44.25
C HIS A 415 75.96 74.52 -44.99
N ASP A 416 75.21 75.27 -45.79
CA ASP A 416 74.05 74.80 -46.57
C ASP A 416 74.49 73.97 -47.79
N ASP A 417 75.18 72.86 -47.54
CA ASP A 417 75.43 71.87 -48.58
C ASP A 417 74.20 70.95 -48.71
N PRO A 418 73.42 71.04 -49.82
CA PRO A 418 72.13 70.36 -49.93
C PRO A 418 72.24 68.84 -49.85
N ILE A 419 73.41 68.26 -50.19
CA ILE A 419 73.66 66.81 -50.10
C ILE A 419 73.83 66.39 -48.63
N LEU A 420 74.54 67.20 -47.83
CA LEU A 420 74.76 66.93 -46.41
C LEU A 420 73.46 67.03 -45.61
N ILE A 421 72.58 67.99 -45.97
CA ILE A 421 71.24 68.13 -45.38
C ILE A 421 70.38 66.87 -45.67
N GLN A 422 70.39 66.37 -46.91
CA GLN A 422 69.68 65.14 -47.27
C GLN A 422 70.17 63.93 -46.47
N TRP A 423 71.48 63.78 -46.28
CA TRP A 423 72.03 62.67 -45.50
C TRP A 423 71.70 62.78 -44.01
N ARG A 424 71.70 63.97 -43.41
CA ARG A 424 71.22 64.16 -42.03
C ARG A 424 69.75 63.76 -41.88
N GLN A 425 68.88 64.23 -42.78
CA GLN A 425 67.45 63.86 -42.78
C GLN A 425 67.24 62.35 -42.89
N GLU A 426 68.01 61.66 -43.74
CA GLU A 426 67.92 60.20 -43.89
C GLU A 426 68.46 59.46 -42.66
N ASN A 427 69.54 59.95 -42.07
CA ASN A 427 70.12 59.40 -40.84
C ASN A 427 69.18 59.56 -39.63
N ASP A 428 68.48 60.70 -39.52
CA ASP A 428 67.46 60.94 -38.50
C ASP A 428 66.22 60.05 -38.72
N ARG A 429 65.82 59.77 -39.98
CA ARG A 429 64.76 58.79 -40.28
C ARG A 429 65.14 57.38 -39.82
N ILE A 430 66.33 56.92 -40.16
CA ILE A 430 66.84 55.59 -39.74
C ILE A 430 66.92 55.52 -38.21
N LYS A 431 67.38 56.60 -37.55
CA LYS A 431 67.40 56.67 -36.09
C LYS A 431 66.00 56.58 -35.48
N ASN A 432 65.04 57.33 -36.00
CA ASN A 432 63.65 57.25 -35.53
C ASN A 432 63.07 55.84 -35.73
N GLN A 433 63.42 55.15 -36.83
CA GLN A 433 63.02 53.75 -37.05
C GLN A 433 63.65 52.81 -35.99
N ILE A 434 64.94 52.95 -35.69
CA ILE A 434 65.63 52.26 -34.59
C ILE A 434 64.90 52.51 -33.26
N ASP A 435 64.66 53.78 -32.90
CA ASP A 435 64.00 54.14 -31.64
C ASP A 435 62.58 53.55 -31.54
N THR A 436 61.81 53.49 -32.64
CA THR A 436 60.48 52.82 -32.65
C THR A 436 60.56 51.30 -32.52
N LEU A 437 61.55 50.64 -33.14
CA LEU A 437 61.76 49.20 -32.99
C LEU A 437 62.26 48.84 -31.59
N GLU A 438 63.04 49.71 -30.93
CA GLU A 438 63.43 49.52 -29.53
C GLU A 438 62.20 49.56 -28.61
N GLN A 439 61.28 50.51 -28.84
CA GLN A 439 60.03 50.58 -28.09
C GLN A 439 59.21 49.31 -28.29
N HIS A 440 59.00 48.85 -29.53
CA HIS A 440 58.28 47.61 -29.79
C HIS A 440 58.98 46.37 -29.22
N THR A 441 60.32 46.32 -29.22
CA THR A 441 61.07 45.23 -28.60
C THR A 441 60.77 45.16 -27.09
N ARG A 442 60.85 46.30 -26.38
CA ARG A 442 60.52 46.38 -24.94
C ARG A 442 59.05 46.04 -24.66
N GLU A 443 58.13 46.46 -25.53
CA GLU A 443 56.70 46.07 -25.46
C GLU A 443 56.51 44.56 -25.61
N PHE A 444 57.18 43.92 -26.58
CA PHE A 444 57.09 42.48 -26.80
C PHE A 444 57.75 41.68 -25.68
N GLU A 445 58.89 42.12 -25.14
CA GLU A 445 59.53 41.52 -23.95
C GLU A 445 58.60 41.57 -22.73
N THR A 446 57.98 42.73 -22.48
CA THR A 446 57.05 42.92 -21.36
C THR A 446 55.80 42.02 -21.50
N ARG A 447 55.25 41.91 -22.71
CA ARG A 447 54.13 40.99 -23.00
C ARG A 447 54.55 39.53 -22.88
N LEU A 448 55.75 39.17 -23.36
CA LEU A 448 56.28 37.80 -23.28
C LEU A 448 56.44 37.36 -21.83
N ALA A 449 57.04 38.19 -20.98
CA ALA A 449 57.17 37.92 -19.55
C ALA A 449 55.80 37.72 -18.87
N ALA A 450 54.84 38.62 -19.13
CA ALA A 450 53.47 38.50 -18.61
C ALA A 450 52.70 37.28 -19.15
N THR A 451 53.03 36.80 -20.36
CA THR A 451 52.44 35.58 -20.94
C THR A 451 53.07 34.32 -20.34
N ILE A 452 54.38 34.30 -20.10
CA ILE A 452 55.06 33.21 -19.37
C ILE A 452 54.49 33.06 -17.95
N GLU A 453 54.33 34.17 -17.22
CA GLU A 453 53.76 34.16 -15.86
C GLU A 453 52.33 33.56 -15.82
N LYS A 454 51.50 33.87 -16.84
CA LYS A 454 50.17 33.26 -17.00
C LYS A 454 50.23 31.77 -17.31
N ILE A 455 51.17 31.35 -18.16
CA ILE A 455 51.41 29.94 -18.51
C ILE A 455 51.80 29.15 -17.27
N ASP A 456 52.72 29.64 -16.44
CA ASP A 456 53.15 28.95 -15.22
C ASP A 456 51.98 28.79 -14.24
N LYS A 457 51.20 29.85 -14.02
CA LYS A 457 49.99 29.82 -13.17
C LYS A 457 48.95 28.81 -13.68
N LEU A 458 48.69 28.76 -14.99
CA LEU A 458 47.77 27.81 -15.60
C LEU A 458 48.30 26.38 -15.65
N THR A 459 49.62 26.18 -15.73
CA THR A 459 50.24 24.85 -15.70
C THR A 459 50.12 24.22 -14.31
N VAL A 460 50.42 24.98 -13.25
CA VAL A 460 50.21 24.53 -11.86
C VAL A 460 48.73 24.26 -11.55
N ALA A 461 47.82 25.04 -12.15
CA ALA A 461 46.39 24.76 -12.05
C ALA A 461 46.02 23.45 -12.78
N LYS A 462 46.52 23.25 -14.01
CA LYS A 462 46.29 22.05 -14.85
C LYS A 462 46.65 20.75 -14.12
N ASP A 463 47.78 20.71 -13.42
CA ASP A 463 48.21 19.49 -12.72
C ASP A 463 47.26 19.08 -11.58
N ARG A 464 46.48 20.03 -11.06
CA ARG A 464 45.44 19.79 -10.04
C ARG A 464 44.05 19.54 -10.62
N VAL A 465 43.86 19.68 -11.93
CA VAL A 465 42.54 19.59 -12.57
C VAL A 465 41.89 18.22 -12.38
N LEU A 466 42.65 17.13 -12.43
CA LEU A 466 42.09 15.77 -12.35
C LEU A 466 41.43 15.50 -10.99
N ASP A 467 42.14 15.79 -9.90
CA ASP A 467 41.62 15.62 -8.53
C ASP A 467 40.39 16.52 -8.27
N GLN A 468 40.42 17.74 -8.81
CA GLN A 468 39.30 18.69 -8.68
C GLN A 468 38.09 18.29 -9.55
N GLN A 469 38.30 17.62 -10.68
CA GLN A 469 37.19 17.13 -11.51
C GLN A 469 36.40 16.02 -10.82
N GLU A 470 37.07 15.09 -10.11
CA GLU A 470 36.37 14.05 -9.35
C GLU A 470 35.52 14.67 -8.23
N THR A 471 36.06 15.65 -7.48
CA THR A 471 35.31 16.32 -6.41
C THR A 471 34.14 17.16 -6.96
N PHE A 472 34.33 17.86 -8.08
CA PHE A 472 33.25 18.55 -8.78
C PHE A 472 32.15 17.59 -9.25
N ALA A 473 32.51 16.50 -9.92
CA ALA A 473 31.57 15.51 -10.42
C ALA A 473 30.79 14.85 -9.28
N ARG A 474 31.45 14.52 -8.17
CA ARG A 474 30.79 13.97 -6.97
C ARG A 474 29.81 14.97 -6.37
N LEU A 475 30.22 16.23 -6.15
CA LEU A 475 29.34 17.27 -5.60
C LEU A 475 28.13 17.55 -6.49
N ILE A 476 28.27 17.49 -7.82
CA ILE A 476 27.16 17.63 -8.76
C ILE A 476 26.21 16.43 -8.65
N GLY A 477 26.73 15.20 -8.63
CA GLY A 477 25.92 14.00 -8.41
C GLY A 477 25.19 13.97 -7.06
N ASP A 478 25.86 14.42 -6.00
CA ASP A 478 25.28 14.58 -4.65
C ASP A 478 24.14 15.62 -4.64
N ILE A 479 24.25 16.71 -5.42
CA ILE A 479 23.20 17.72 -5.62
C ILE A 479 22.04 17.17 -6.43
N ASP A 480 22.28 16.43 -7.51
CA ASP A 480 21.24 15.83 -8.34
C ASP A 480 20.43 14.78 -7.55
N LEU A 481 21.11 13.94 -6.77
CA LEU A 481 20.49 12.99 -5.85
C LEU A 481 19.64 13.68 -4.78
N ALA A 482 20.21 14.65 -4.06
CA ALA A 482 19.48 15.40 -3.03
C ALA A 482 18.28 16.19 -3.62
N THR A 483 18.40 16.67 -4.85
CA THR A 483 17.29 17.31 -5.58
C THR A 483 16.18 16.32 -5.92
N ALA A 484 16.54 15.10 -6.37
CA ALA A 484 15.58 14.03 -6.61
C ALA A 484 14.85 13.59 -5.33
N GLU A 485 15.57 13.44 -4.21
CA GLU A 485 14.99 13.15 -2.89
C GLU A 485 14.01 14.25 -2.43
N CYS A 486 14.42 15.52 -2.50
CA CYS A 486 13.56 16.66 -2.18
C CYS A 486 12.28 16.68 -3.02
N ASN A 487 12.39 16.36 -4.32
CA ASN A 487 11.24 16.28 -5.22
C ASN A 487 10.33 15.09 -4.88
N GLY A 488 10.89 13.93 -4.55
CA GLY A 488 10.14 12.75 -4.09
C GLY A 488 9.36 13.01 -2.80
N TYR A 489 9.99 13.62 -1.78
CA TYR A 489 9.30 13.98 -0.54
C TYR A 489 8.21 15.03 -0.77
N ARG A 490 8.44 16.02 -1.65
CA ARG A 490 7.45 17.05 -2.00
C ARG A 490 6.23 16.48 -2.73
N ASP A 491 6.43 15.53 -3.65
CA ASP A 491 5.32 14.83 -4.34
C ASP A 491 4.46 14.03 -3.34
N VAL A 492 5.07 13.26 -2.44
CA VAL A 492 4.30 12.52 -1.41
C VAL A 492 3.54 13.47 -0.48
N LEU A 493 4.14 14.59 -0.05
CA LEU A 493 3.44 15.62 0.74
C LEU A 493 2.24 16.21 -0.03
N GLY A 494 2.42 16.54 -1.31
CA GLY A 494 1.35 17.05 -2.18
C GLY A 494 0.18 16.07 -2.39
N ARG A 495 0.39 14.76 -2.17
CA ARG A 495 -0.67 13.74 -2.15
C ARG A 495 -1.32 13.60 -0.77
N ILE A 496 -0.57 13.77 0.32
CA ILE A 496 -1.09 13.64 1.70
C ILE A 496 -2.05 14.79 2.04
N GLU A 497 -1.73 16.03 1.68
CA GLU A 497 -2.56 17.21 2.03
C GLU A 497 -4.01 17.16 1.54
N PRO A 498 -4.31 16.86 0.25
CA PRO A 498 -5.70 16.77 -0.21
C PRO A 498 -6.46 15.61 0.44
N ILE A 499 -5.80 14.48 0.74
CA ILE A 499 -6.41 13.35 1.46
C ILE A 499 -6.72 13.74 2.90
N LEU A 500 -5.82 14.44 3.58
CA LEU A 500 -6.02 14.89 4.96
C LEU A 500 -7.24 15.83 5.05
N ALA A 501 -7.31 16.83 4.16
CA ALA A 501 -8.47 17.72 4.03
C ALA A 501 -9.77 16.95 3.64
N ALA A 502 -9.66 15.95 2.77
CA ALA A 502 -10.79 15.07 2.44
C ALA A 502 -11.22 14.22 3.65
N ASN A 503 -10.31 13.80 4.53
CA ASN A 503 -10.64 13.03 5.73
C ASN A 503 -11.35 13.90 6.78
N GLU A 504 -10.95 15.16 6.94
CA GLU A 504 -11.67 16.16 7.74
C GLU A 504 -13.12 16.37 7.24
N GLN A 505 -13.31 16.37 5.92
CA GLN A 505 -14.64 16.42 5.29
C GLN A 505 -15.37 15.05 5.28
N GLY A 506 -14.77 14.00 5.84
CA GLY A 506 -15.34 12.65 5.88
C GLY A 506 -15.41 11.91 4.53
N ARG A 507 -14.60 12.33 3.55
CA ARG A 507 -14.56 11.86 2.15
C ARG A 507 -13.39 10.92 1.81
N ALA A 508 -12.26 10.98 2.53
CA ALA A 508 -11.09 10.12 2.25
C ALA A 508 -11.38 8.61 2.38
N VAL A 509 -12.31 8.26 3.27
CA VAL A 509 -13.00 6.98 3.26
C VAL A 509 -14.49 7.28 3.33
N THR A 510 -15.22 6.88 2.29
CA THR A 510 -16.67 7.08 2.24
C THR A 510 -17.37 5.87 2.84
N PHE A 511 -18.25 6.14 3.80
CA PHE A 511 -19.08 5.15 4.46
C PHE A 511 -20.53 5.38 4.03
N THR A 512 -21.00 4.59 3.07
CA THR A 512 -22.36 4.65 2.53
C THR A 512 -23.27 3.68 3.29
N GLU A 513 -24.51 4.10 3.52
CA GLU A 513 -25.51 3.27 4.22
C GLU A 513 -26.29 2.44 3.20
N ASP A 514 -26.00 1.14 3.13
CA ASP A 514 -26.76 0.20 2.32
C ASP A 514 -28.11 -0.11 2.97
N GLN A 515 -28.08 -0.45 4.26
CA GLN A 515 -29.26 -0.76 5.04
C GLN A 515 -29.15 -0.15 6.44
N ALA A 516 -30.01 0.84 6.72
CA ALA A 516 -30.16 1.40 8.06
C ALA A 516 -30.48 0.34 9.11
N ALA A 517 -30.07 0.61 10.36
CA ALA A 517 -30.26 -0.30 11.48
C ALA A 517 -31.76 -0.62 11.66
N ARG A 518 -32.12 -1.91 11.49
CA ARG A 518 -33.49 -2.40 11.59
C ARG A 518 -33.53 -3.69 12.39
N GLY A 519 -34.55 -3.81 13.25
CA GLY A 519 -34.80 -4.96 14.11
C GLY A 519 -36.05 -5.71 13.69
N SER A 520 -36.06 -7.02 13.91
CA SER A 520 -37.29 -7.81 13.89
C SER A 520 -37.91 -7.81 15.29
N HIS A 521 -39.13 -7.27 15.42
CA HIS A 521 -39.93 -7.44 16.65
C HIS A 521 -40.56 -8.84 16.76
N VAL A 522 -40.40 -9.70 15.74
CA VAL A 522 -40.71 -11.14 15.82
C VAL A 522 -39.43 -11.88 16.24
N PRO A 523 -39.46 -12.73 17.27
CA PRO A 523 -38.28 -13.44 17.75
C PRO A 523 -37.82 -14.50 16.75
N VAL A 524 -36.51 -14.64 16.59
CA VAL A 524 -35.88 -15.60 15.68
C VAL A 524 -35.78 -16.99 16.31
N SER A 525 -35.61 -17.05 17.64
CA SER A 525 -35.78 -18.29 18.41
C SER A 525 -36.52 -18.03 19.72
N PRO A 526 -37.36 -18.98 20.17
CA PRO A 526 -37.84 -20.17 19.46
C PRO A 526 -38.90 -19.82 18.40
N GLN A 527 -38.85 -20.50 17.24
CA GLN A 527 -39.84 -20.29 16.17
C GLN A 527 -41.20 -20.93 16.50
N THR A 528 -42.30 -20.26 16.12
CA THR A 528 -43.68 -20.72 16.31
C THR A 528 -43.89 -22.18 15.85
N ARG A 529 -43.37 -22.54 14.68
CA ARG A 529 -43.49 -23.89 14.11
C ARG A 529 -42.78 -24.95 14.96
N THR A 530 -41.61 -24.64 15.49
CA THR A 530 -40.83 -25.55 16.34
C THR A 530 -41.58 -25.85 17.64
N ILE A 531 -42.14 -24.83 18.28
CA ILE A 531 -42.95 -25.01 19.51
C ILE A 531 -44.16 -25.91 19.22
N MET A 532 -44.90 -25.64 18.13
CA MET A 532 -46.07 -26.43 17.75
C MET A 532 -45.73 -27.91 17.49
N ILE A 533 -44.64 -28.18 16.77
CA ILE A 533 -44.18 -29.55 16.49
C ILE A 533 -43.73 -30.25 17.77
N VAL A 534 -42.95 -29.60 18.63
CA VAL A 534 -42.46 -30.19 19.89
C VAL A 534 -43.61 -30.49 20.85
N ALA A 535 -44.56 -29.56 21.03
CA ALA A 535 -45.74 -29.78 21.87
C ALA A 535 -46.64 -30.92 21.35
N LEU A 536 -46.83 -31.02 20.03
CA LEU A 536 -47.59 -32.09 19.42
C LEU A 536 -46.89 -33.45 19.60
N LEU A 537 -45.57 -33.52 19.38
CA LEU A 537 -44.79 -34.75 19.56
C LEU A 537 -44.75 -35.21 21.01
N LEU A 538 -44.47 -34.33 21.97
CA LEU A 538 -44.49 -34.66 23.40
C LEU A 538 -45.87 -35.10 23.87
N GLY A 539 -46.94 -34.42 23.44
CA GLY A 539 -48.31 -34.83 23.68
C GLY A 539 -48.60 -36.24 23.12
N CYS A 540 -48.22 -36.51 21.86
CA CYS A 540 -48.41 -37.82 21.24
C CYS A 540 -47.65 -38.93 21.98
N CYS A 541 -46.38 -38.70 22.31
CA CYS A 541 -45.57 -39.65 23.08
C CYS A 541 -46.18 -39.94 24.46
N ALA A 542 -46.64 -38.91 25.18
CA ALA A 542 -47.33 -39.08 26.46
C ALA A 542 -48.64 -39.86 26.32
N GLY A 543 -49.45 -39.57 25.30
CA GLY A 543 -50.68 -40.30 25.01
C GLY A 543 -50.44 -41.79 24.70
N ILE A 544 -49.43 -42.10 23.89
CA ILE A 544 -49.05 -43.49 23.58
C ILE A 544 -48.52 -44.18 24.83
N ALA A 545 -47.61 -43.56 25.58
CA ALA A 545 -47.04 -44.13 26.80
C ALA A 545 -48.11 -44.45 27.85
N PHE A 546 -49.10 -43.57 28.03
CA PHE A 546 -50.19 -43.78 28.98
C PHE A 546 -51.16 -44.89 28.54
N VAL A 547 -51.40 -45.05 27.23
CA VAL A 547 -52.14 -46.19 26.69
C VAL A 547 -51.39 -47.51 26.90
N ILE A 548 -50.09 -47.55 26.65
CA ILE A 548 -49.25 -48.75 26.87
C ILE A 548 -49.22 -49.09 28.36
N LEU A 549 -48.96 -48.13 29.24
CA LEU A 549 -48.93 -48.31 30.69
C LEU A 549 -50.28 -48.85 31.20
N ALA A 550 -51.39 -48.28 30.73
CA ALA A 550 -52.72 -48.75 31.08
C ALA A 550 -53.04 -50.15 30.52
N GLU A 551 -52.43 -50.56 29.40
CA GLU A 551 -52.54 -51.92 28.86
C GLU A 551 -51.72 -52.94 29.65
N VAL A 552 -50.52 -52.58 30.13
CA VAL A 552 -49.68 -53.43 30.98
C VAL A 552 -50.30 -53.67 32.36
N ILE A 553 -51.01 -52.67 32.90
CA ILE A 553 -51.69 -52.75 34.21
C ILE A 553 -53.06 -53.46 34.11
N ASP A 554 -53.63 -53.59 32.91
CA ASP A 554 -54.96 -54.18 32.73
C ASP A 554 -54.91 -55.71 32.60
N HIS A 555 -55.24 -56.39 33.69
CA HIS A 555 -55.32 -57.84 33.75
C HIS A 555 -56.66 -58.43 33.25
N VAL A 556 -57.48 -57.66 32.51
CA VAL A 556 -58.75 -58.14 31.95
C VAL A 556 -58.53 -58.99 30.68
N PHE A 557 -58.96 -60.25 30.73
CA PHE A 557 -59.08 -61.09 29.54
C PHE A 557 -60.19 -60.54 28.61
N ARG A 558 -59.84 -60.19 27.37
CA ARG A 558 -60.77 -59.54 26.41
C ARG A 558 -61.36 -60.49 25.37
N ASN A 559 -60.81 -61.68 25.24
CA ASN A 559 -61.26 -62.70 24.30
C ASN A 559 -61.41 -64.02 25.06
N SER A 560 -62.46 -64.79 24.77
CA SER A 560 -62.65 -66.14 25.30
C SER A 560 -61.41 -67.01 25.04
N GLN A 561 -60.78 -66.88 23.87
CA GLN A 561 -59.53 -67.58 23.57
C GLN A 561 -58.34 -67.22 24.50
N GLN A 562 -58.33 -66.03 25.11
CA GLN A 562 -57.31 -65.68 26.11
C GLN A 562 -57.59 -66.38 27.45
N VAL A 563 -58.85 -66.42 27.88
CA VAL A 563 -59.28 -67.15 29.09
C VAL A 563 -59.01 -68.65 28.94
N ALA A 564 -59.37 -69.24 27.79
CA ALA A 564 -59.13 -70.65 27.52
C ALA A 564 -57.63 -71.02 27.58
N ARG A 565 -56.75 -70.14 27.11
CA ARG A 565 -55.29 -70.33 27.15
C ARG A 565 -54.67 -70.09 28.54
N SER A 566 -55.20 -69.16 29.32
CA SER A 566 -54.66 -68.86 30.67
C SER A 566 -55.13 -69.85 31.73
N VAL A 567 -56.36 -70.37 31.60
CA VAL A 567 -56.97 -71.33 32.54
C VAL A 567 -56.78 -72.78 32.08
N GLY A 568 -56.49 -73.01 30.79
CA GLY A 568 -56.28 -74.35 30.22
C GLY A 568 -57.57 -75.15 29.96
N LEU A 569 -58.74 -74.51 30.04
CA LEU A 569 -60.05 -75.14 29.90
C LEU A 569 -60.74 -74.74 28.59
N THR A 570 -61.44 -75.70 27.98
CA THR A 570 -62.29 -75.45 26.81
C THR A 570 -63.54 -74.68 27.22
N ILE A 571 -63.79 -73.54 26.57
CA ILE A 571 -64.98 -72.72 26.81
C ILE A 571 -66.15 -73.28 26.01
N LEU A 572 -67.23 -73.63 26.71
CA LEU A 572 -68.44 -74.19 26.13
C LEU A 572 -69.33 -73.13 25.49
N GLU A 573 -69.51 -71.99 26.16
CA GLU A 573 -70.37 -70.89 25.70
C GLU A 573 -69.90 -69.55 26.29
N THR A 574 -70.23 -68.43 25.63
CA THR A 574 -70.00 -67.07 26.13
C THR A 574 -71.32 -66.30 26.13
N ILE A 575 -71.76 -65.84 27.31
CA ILE A 575 -72.98 -65.05 27.47
C ILE A 575 -72.61 -63.56 27.42
N ASP A 576 -73.24 -62.82 26.51
CA ASP A 576 -73.09 -61.37 26.42
C ASP A 576 -73.73 -60.64 27.62
N VAL A 577 -73.19 -59.47 27.95
CA VAL A 577 -73.67 -58.64 29.07
C VAL A 577 -75.12 -58.19 28.83
N ILE A 578 -76.03 -58.60 29.72
CA ILE A 578 -77.44 -58.17 29.71
C ILE A 578 -77.52 -56.70 30.10
N VAL A 579 -77.81 -55.82 29.13
CA VAL A 579 -77.84 -54.36 29.32
C VAL A 579 -79.18 -53.92 29.92
N THR A 580 -79.16 -53.33 31.12
CA THR A 580 -80.38 -52.76 31.74
C THR A 580 -80.80 -51.43 31.11
N SER A 581 -82.05 -51.00 31.35
CA SER A 581 -82.54 -49.68 30.92
C SER A 581 -81.78 -48.52 31.60
N ALA A 582 -81.36 -48.70 32.85
CA ALA A 582 -80.51 -47.75 33.57
C ALA A 582 -79.12 -47.63 32.92
N ASP A 583 -78.52 -48.75 32.51
CA ASP A 583 -77.22 -48.77 31.83
C ASP A 583 -77.31 -48.21 30.41
N ARG A 584 -78.42 -48.44 29.70
CA ARG A 584 -78.71 -47.77 28.42
C ARG A 584 -78.79 -46.25 28.61
N ARG A 585 -79.48 -45.74 29.64
CA ARG A 585 -79.52 -44.28 29.93
C ARG A 585 -78.14 -43.74 30.31
N ARG A 586 -77.39 -44.41 31.19
CA ARG A 586 -76.05 -43.99 31.62
C ARG A 586 -75.04 -43.99 30.46
N SER A 587 -75.03 -45.04 29.63
CA SER A 587 -74.16 -45.12 28.47
C SER A 587 -74.52 -44.09 27.39
N LEU A 588 -75.80 -43.79 27.19
CA LEU A 588 -76.26 -42.73 26.29
C LEU A 588 -75.83 -41.35 26.80
N ILE A 589 -76.06 -41.01 28.08
CA ILE A 589 -75.56 -39.75 28.68
C ILE A 589 -74.03 -39.64 28.57
N ARG A 590 -73.29 -40.72 28.87
CA ARG A 590 -71.82 -40.73 28.76
C ARG A 590 -71.35 -40.51 27.31
N ARG A 591 -72.05 -41.06 26.31
CA ARG A 591 -71.67 -40.95 24.89
C ARG A 591 -72.15 -39.66 24.21
N VAL A 592 -73.32 -39.13 24.59
CA VAL A 592 -73.98 -37.99 23.93
C VAL A 592 -73.75 -36.66 24.65
N VAL A 593 -73.46 -36.66 25.96
CA VAL A 593 -73.23 -35.44 26.74
C VAL A 593 -71.80 -35.37 27.27
N LEU A 594 -71.39 -36.34 28.10
CA LEU A 594 -70.09 -36.26 28.79
C LEU A 594 -68.90 -36.38 27.83
N ALA A 595 -68.99 -37.27 26.84
CA ALA A 595 -67.95 -37.44 25.83
C ALA A 595 -67.71 -36.17 24.98
N PRO A 596 -68.71 -35.58 24.29
CA PRO A 596 -68.47 -34.36 23.54
C PRO A 596 -68.04 -33.21 24.46
N ALA A 597 -68.62 -33.05 25.64
CA ALA A 597 -68.21 -32.00 26.60
C ALA A 597 -66.73 -32.13 27.02
N ALA A 598 -66.25 -33.35 27.28
CA ALA A 598 -64.85 -33.60 27.60
C ALA A 598 -63.90 -33.36 26.42
N ILE A 599 -64.32 -33.71 25.20
CA ILE A 599 -63.54 -33.42 23.98
C ILE A 599 -63.48 -31.92 23.73
N THR A 600 -64.60 -31.20 23.85
CA THR A 600 -64.62 -29.74 23.68
C THR A 600 -63.78 -29.03 24.73
N LEU A 601 -63.76 -29.50 25.98
CA LEU A 601 -62.93 -28.93 27.05
C LEU A 601 -61.44 -29.20 26.83
N GLY A 602 -61.06 -30.44 26.49
CA GLY A 602 -59.66 -30.78 26.19
C GLY A 602 -59.13 -30.06 24.94
N LEU A 603 -59.98 -29.93 23.91
CA LEU A 603 -59.65 -29.21 22.68
C LEU A 603 -59.63 -27.69 22.89
N SER A 604 -60.54 -27.11 23.68
CA SER A 604 -60.53 -25.67 23.98
C SER A 604 -59.31 -25.29 24.83
N LEU A 605 -58.91 -26.12 25.80
CA LEU A 605 -57.67 -25.95 26.55
C LEU A 605 -56.43 -25.96 25.63
N LEU A 606 -56.39 -26.91 24.68
CA LEU A 606 -55.28 -27.02 23.73
C LEU A 606 -55.26 -25.85 22.73
N ILE A 607 -56.40 -25.45 22.19
CA ILE A 607 -56.50 -24.29 21.28
C ILE A 607 -56.18 -22.98 22.02
N ALA A 608 -56.64 -22.81 23.26
CA ALA A 608 -56.33 -21.62 24.06
C ALA A 608 -54.84 -21.53 24.40
N SER A 609 -54.24 -22.61 24.90
CA SER A 609 -52.80 -22.64 25.21
C SER A 609 -51.92 -22.48 23.97
N ALA A 610 -52.25 -23.14 22.85
CA ALA A 610 -51.57 -22.95 21.57
C ALA A 610 -51.75 -21.52 21.03
N GLY A 611 -52.95 -20.94 21.14
CA GLY A 611 -53.26 -19.58 20.70
C GLY A 611 -52.53 -18.51 21.53
N ILE A 612 -52.43 -18.71 22.85
CA ILE A 612 -51.62 -17.86 23.74
C ILE A 612 -50.14 -17.97 23.36
N ALA A 613 -49.61 -19.19 23.17
CA ALA A 613 -48.22 -19.39 22.73
C ALA A 613 -47.94 -18.72 21.37
N TYR A 614 -48.85 -18.88 20.40
CA TYR A 614 -48.79 -18.23 19.08
C TYR A 614 -48.77 -16.70 19.20
N LEU A 615 -49.74 -16.11 19.90
CA LEU A 615 -49.80 -14.66 20.16
C LEU A 615 -48.52 -14.15 20.82
N SER A 616 -47.96 -14.93 21.74
CA SER A 616 -46.76 -14.58 22.48
C SER A 616 -45.51 -14.48 21.58
N VAL A 617 -45.44 -15.27 20.50
CA VAL A 617 -44.32 -15.28 19.55
C VAL A 617 -44.56 -14.32 18.39
N GLU A 618 -45.72 -14.39 17.74
CA GLU A 618 -46.01 -13.63 16.52
C GLU A 618 -46.37 -12.16 16.80
N HIS A 619 -46.97 -11.87 17.95
CA HIS A 619 -47.49 -10.55 18.33
C HIS A 619 -47.20 -10.21 19.80
N PRO A 620 -45.91 -10.09 20.20
CA PRO A 620 -45.51 -9.92 21.60
C PRO A 620 -46.17 -8.71 22.28
N THR A 621 -46.35 -7.60 21.57
CA THR A 621 -47.03 -6.39 22.09
C THR A 621 -48.50 -6.63 22.45
N ARG A 622 -49.22 -7.44 21.66
CA ARG A 622 -50.60 -7.84 21.97
C ARG A 622 -50.64 -8.83 23.11
N TYR A 623 -49.67 -9.75 23.19
CA TYR A 623 -49.55 -10.67 24.32
C TYR A 623 -49.29 -9.94 25.64
N GLU A 624 -48.43 -8.92 25.64
CA GLU A 624 -48.19 -8.11 26.84
C GLU A 624 -49.40 -7.28 27.25
N SER A 625 -50.13 -6.68 26.31
CA SER A 625 -51.36 -5.96 26.66
C SER A 625 -52.41 -6.91 27.24
N LEU A 626 -52.62 -8.09 26.62
CA LEU A 626 -53.49 -9.15 27.15
C LEU A 626 -53.06 -9.64 28.54
N ARG A 627 -51.76 -9.76 28.79
CA ARG A 627 -51.22 -10.17 30.10
C ARG A 627 -51.48 -9.14 31.20
N LYS A 628 -51.50 -7.85 30.85
CA LYS A 628 -51.76 -6.73 31.78
C LYS A 628 -53.24 -6.38 31.95
N LEU A 629 -54.15 -6.97 31.14
CA LEU A 629 -55.60 -6.75 31.27
C LEU A 629 -56.19 -7.15 32.63
N PRO A 630 -55.81 -8.26 33.30
CA PRO A 630 -56.37 -8.61 34.60
C PRO A 630 -56.03 -7.56 35.65
N ASP A 631 -54.76 -7.13 35.69
CA ASP A 631 -54.26 -6.11 36.61
C ASP A 631 -54.97 -4.77 36.35
N ALA A 632 -55.04 -4.33 35.08
CA ALA A 632 -55.75 -3.11 34.70
C ALA A 632 -57.28 -3.16 34.93
N LEU A 633 -57.87 -4.35 35.01
CA LEU A 633 -59.28 -4.53 35.42
C LEU A 633 -59.43 -4.55 36.94
N LEU A 634 -58.48 -5.13 37.68
CA LEU A 634 -58.44 -5.10 39.14
C LEU A 634 -58.22 -3.68 39.66
N ASP A 635 -57.30 -2.92 39.06
CA ASP A 635 -57.07 -1.50 39.38
C ASP A 635 -58.34 -0.67 39.14
N ARG A 636 -58.98 -0.84 37.98
CA ARG A 636 -60.27 -0.17 37.67
C ARG A 636 -61.42 -0.59 38.58
N LEU A 637 -61.43 -1.84 39.06
CA LEU A 637 -62.43 -2.32 40.02
C LEU A 637 -62.15 -1.81 41.44
N ALA A 638 -60.89 -1.59 41.80
CA ALA A 638 -60.47 -0.94 43.05
C ALA A 638 -60.81 0.56 43.03
N GLU A 639 -60.62 1.24 41.90
CA GLU A 639 -61.09 2.62 41.69
C GLU A 639 -62.62 2.73 41.71
N SER A 640 -63.35 1.69 41.28
CA SER A 640 -64.82 1.70 41.23
C SER A 640 -65.52 1.29 42.55
N ASN A 641 -65.10 1.88 43.68
CA ASN A 641 -65.84 2.01 44.95
C ASN A 641 -66.90 0.91 45.26
N LEU A 642 -66.49 -0.34 45.41
CA LEU A 642 -67.39 -1.45 45.79
C LEU A 642 -66.97 -2.20 47.07
N PHE A 643 -65.92 -1.73 47.74
CA PHE A 643 -65.58 -2.11 49.12
C PHE A 643 -65.38 -0.84 49.96
N PRO A 644 -66.24 -0.57 50.96
CA PRO A 644 -65.99 0.52 51.89
C PRO A 644 -64.81 0.16 52.80
N HIS A 645 -63.78 1.00 52.82
CA HIS A 645 -62.76 0.94 53.87
C HIS A 645 -63.43 1.12 55.24
N PRO A 646 -63.13 0.28 56.26
CA PRO A 646 -63.48 0.59 57.63
C PRO A 646 -62.59 1.74 58.13
N SER A 647 -63.03 2.97 57.88
CA SER A 647 -62.41 4.15 58.44
C SER A 647 -62.73 4.25 59.93
N HIS A 648 -61.76 3.98 60.80
CA HIS A 648 -61.66 4.65 62.09
C HIS A 648 -60.20 4.75 62.54
N GLY A 649 -59.80 5.95 62.95
CA GLY A 649 -58.39 6.30 63.16
C GLY A 649 -57.85 5.96 64.54
N ALA A 650 -56.53 5.81 64.60
CA ALA A 650 -55.74 5.87 65.83
C ALA A 650 -54.28 6.27 65.50
N ALA A 651 -54.10 7.48 64.93
CA ALA A 651 -52.79 8.04 64.62
C ALA A 651 -52.61 9.42 65.28
N ASP A 652 -52.84 9.48 66.60
CA ASP A 652 -52.41 10.62 67.44
C ASP A 652 -52.08 10.13 68.86
N ARG A 653 -50.90 9.49 68.99
CA ARG A 653 -50.21 9.23 70.26
C ARG A 653 -48.75 8.75 70.07
N GLY A 654 -47.96 9.48 69.28
CA GLY A 654 -46.54 9.19 69.05
C GLY A 654 -45.55 10.10 69.81
N ASP A 655 -45.92 11.36 70.06
CA ASP A 655 -44.96 12.45 70.35
C ASP A 655 -44.79 12.86 71.83
N LYS A 656 -45.13 11.98 72.78
CA LYS A 656 -45.03 12.27 74.22
C LYS A 656 -44.42 11.16 75.09
N ALA A 657 -43.49 10.37 74.53
CA ALA A 657 -42.82 9.28 75.25
C ALA A 657 -41.27 9.29 75.15
N ALA A 658 -40.66 10.40 74.72
CA ALA A 658 -39.19 10.55 74.61
C ALA A 658 -38.59 11.63 75.53
N ALA A 659 -39.35 12.12 76.52
CA ALA A 659 -38.94 13.17 77.46
C ALA A 659 -39.10 12.73 78.93
N LEU A 660 -38.64 11.51 79.26
CA LEU A 660 -38.57 10.98 80.63
C LEU A 660 -37.58 9.80 80.74
N ALA A 661 -36.39 10.00 80.17
CA ALA A 661 -35.24 9.09 80.28
C ALA A 661 -33.95 9.86 80.64
N ASP A 662 -34.09 10.92 81.42
CA ASP A 662 -32.98 11.62 82.09
C ASP A 662 -33.35 11.84 83.58
N SER A 663 -33.32 10.75 84.34
CA SER A 663 -32.90 10.75 85.75
C SER A 663 -32.79 9.32 86.29
N ARG A 664 -31.64 9.00 86.90
CA ARG A 664 -31.31 7.77 87.65
C ARG A 664 -31.17 6.48 86.83
N GLY A 665 -29.91 6.09 86.61
CA GLY A 665 -29.49 4.81 86.03
C GLY A 665 -28.00 4.84 85.75
#